data_AF-A0AA37H0P0-F1
#
_entry.id   AF-A0AA37H0P0-F1
#
_cell.length_a   1.000
_cell.length_b   1.000
_cell.length_c   1.000
_cell.angle_alpha   90.00
_cell.angle_beta   90.00
_cell.angle_gamma   90.00
#
_symmetry.space_group_name_H-M   'P 1'
#
loop_
_entity.id
_entity.type
_entity.pdbx_description
1 polymer ?
#
loop_
_entity_poly.entity_id
_entity_poly.type
_entity_poly.pdbx_seq_one_letter_code
_entity_poly.pdbx_strand_id
1 'polypeptide(L)'
;MFQQGIVVSTARALEFPAPLASVAEQLYISGAAQGYGAEDDSGLVRVTPLEISKIGMIGLGAMGQGMAGSLLRSGFAVHGYDVYEPAIDKFVANGGNASKASSPAEAAKGADILVLMVQNAAQAEDVLFGSGKAAEALPDGAIVVLSSTVPPSFVRDLESKLTNLGRGINLIDAPVSGGVVRAANGTLTIICSGDDAVLSKVNSPLLAMTGTSSNLCHVQGGVGAASSVKLINQLLAGVHIAAAAEAMAFAARLGLDTRRAFEILGSAAAWSWMFENRVPQMLDADWTPHSALAIFVKDLGIVLDEAKRLTYFAPISSAAHTLYLSGASHGWTKESDAGVVRLWELAGLSVSANAGPKAQEPEEKAPKDHEVEVGQEGGLPAQKTIDSLPSEYSGDVISSTRKVVDNGEVPVLVVLDDDPTGTQTCHNIDVLTVWDAATLEYEFSLNPPGFFILTNSRALPSAEAKQLILEICQNVKQAAEKSGKAFEIVLRGDSTLRGHLPEEPEAAEEALGKFDAWVITPFFYQGGRYTINDVHYVKEDDVLVPASQTPFAQDATFGYKNSNLRKYVLEKCGSRFDDSSFLSVTLDDIRVGGPAGVTKKLLSVAPGSNTVVIVNAAAESDMHVFVAGLLEAEKEGRRYLYRTGAAFVSSRLGITGIPPLTMADLGVSVKEGTKQPGGLIVAGSYVPKTTAQLKALRERRGDRLTVIELDVAGLIESAEAAENVVTTAAAETASKLAAGEDVLVMTSRKLIKGDDALTSLQIGSKVARALVQLVEKIDVRPRYLIAKGGITSSDAATKGLRMKRARILGQAAPGVPLWRCNEETSRHRGVPYVVFPGNVGSDSTLADVVESWSIENVA
;
A
#
# COMPACT_ATOMS: atom_id res chain seq x y z
N MET A 1 22.16 -43.78 -26.47
CA MET A 1 21.00 -43.60 -27.36
C MET A 1 20.20 -42.46 -26.76
N PHE A 2 20.27 -41.26 -27.30
CA PHE A 2 19.62 -40.08 -26.73
C PHE A 2 18.09 -40.25 -26.86
N GLN A 3 17.36 -40.21 -25.75
CA GLN A 3 15.90 -40.14 -25.78
C GLN A 3 15.51 -38.80 -26.44
N GLN A 4 14.83 -38.85 -27.58
CA GLN A 4 14.20 -37.66 -28.15
C GLN A 4 13.09 -37.18 -27.20
N GLY A 5 12.97 -35.87 -27.03
CA GLY A 5 11.94 -35.24 -26.21
C GLY A 5 10.55 -35.60 -26.73
N ILE A 6 9.69 -36.11 -25.84
CA ILE A 6 8.35 -36.63 -26.16
C ILE A 6 7.58 -35.61 -27.02
N VAL A 7 7.61 -34.34 -26.66
CA VAL A 7 6.90 -33.25 -27.35
C VAL A 7 7.34 -33.08 -28.81
N VAL A 8 8.65 -33.07 -29.10
CA VAL A 8 9.16 -32.85 -30.47
C VAL A 8 8.96 -34.10 -31.33
N SER A 9 9.08 -35.29 -30.73
CA SER A 9 8.79 -36.55 -31.42
C SER A 9 7.31 -36.68 -31.82
N THR A 10 6.39 -36.32 -30.92
CA THR A 10 4.95 -36.31 -31.18
C THR A 10 4.58 -35.24 -32.21
N ALA A 11 5.15 -34.03 -32.11
CA ALA A 11 4.92 -32.97 -33.08
C ALA A 11 5.38 -33.37 -34.50
N ARG A 12 6.54 -34.03 -34.62
CA ARG A 12 7.04 -34.53 -35.92
C ARG A 12 6.16 -35.65 -36.49
N ALA A 13 5.66 -36.56 -35.66
CA ALA A 13 4.76 -37.64 -36.09
C ALA A 13 3.40 -37.13 -36.59
N LEU A 14 2.95 -35.98 -36.08
CA LEU A 14 1.70 -35.32 -36.47
C LEU A 14 1.89 -34.26 -37.56
N GLU A 15 3.09 -34.15 -38.15
CA GLU A 15 3.46 -33.10 -39.11
C GLU A 15 3.15 -31.67 -38.60
N PHE A 16 3.20 -31.48 -37.27
CA PHE A 16 2.83 -30.25 -36.59
C PHE A 16 4.09 -29.40 -36.30
N PRO A 17 4.17 -28.13 -36.75
CA PRO A 17 5.34 -27.30 -36.50
C PRO A 17 5.40 -26.87 -35.03
N ALA A 18 6.38 -27.40 -34.29
CA ALA A 18 6.66 -27.04 -32.90
C ALA A 18 8.05 -26.37 -32.76
N PRO A 19 8.24 -25.14 -33.30
CA PRO A 19 9.55 -24.50 -33.37
C PRO A 19 10.13 -24.19 -31.99
N LEU A 20 9.31 -23.76 -31.02
CA LEU A 20 9.76 -23.47 -29.67
C LEU A 20 10.20 -24.73 -28.92
N ALA A 21 9.44 -25.83 -29.04
CA ALA A 21 9.80 -27.11 -28.44
C ALA A 21 11.09 -27.67 -29.06
N SER A 22 11.26 -27.50 -30.38
CA SER A 22 12.48 -27.93 -31.09
C SER A 22 13.70 -27.10 -30.70
N VAL A 23 13.54 -25.77 -30.55
CA VAL A 23 14.62 -24.88 -30.09
C VAL A 23 14.99 -25.18 -28.63
N ALA A 24 14.00 -25.38 -27.76
CA ALA A 24 14.24 -25.80 -26.39
C ALA A 24 14.99 -27.13 -26.34
N GLU A 25 14.53 -28.15 -27.07
CA GLU A 25 15.21 -29.44 -27.16
C GLU A 25 16.67 -29.30 -27.66
N GLN A 26 16.92 -28.46 -28.67
CA GLN A 26 18.28 -28.18 -29.16
C GLN A 26 19.17 -27.50 -28.11
N LEU A 27 18.61 -26.59 -27.31
CA LEU A 27 19.32 -25.94 -26.19
C LEU A 27 19.69 -26.95 -25.10
N TYR A 28 18.77 -27.85 -24.74
CA TYR A 28 19.00 -28.93 -23.77
C TYR A 28 20.04 -29.93 -24.28
N ILE A 29 19.96 -30.34 -25.55
CA ILE A 29 20.96 -31.24 -26.17
C ILE A 29 22.35 -30.57 -26.20
N SER A 30 22.42 -29.28 -26.52
CA SER A 30 23.67 -28.51 -26.52
C SER A 30 24.28 -28.41 -25.11
N GLY A 31 23.45 -28.16 -24.09
CA GLY A 31 23.91 -28.11 -22.69
C GLY A 31 24.35 -29.48 -22.16
N ALA A 32 23.62 -30.54 -22.49
CA ALA A 32 23.98 -31.91 -22.12
C ALA A 32 25.30 -32.35 -22.77
N ALA A 33 25.52 -32.00 -24.04
CA ALA A 33 26.78 -32.29 -24.76
C ALA A 33 28.01 -31.58 -24.14
N GLN A 34 27.79 -30.49 -23.42
CA GLN A 34 28.82 -29.74 -22.69
C GLN A 34 28.97 -30.20 -21.22
N GLY A 35 28.26 -31.25 -20.80
CA GLY A 35 28.35 -31.85 -19.47
C GLY A 35 27.46 -31.22 -18.40
N TYR A 36 26.54 -30.32 -18.77
CA TYR A 36 25.74 -29.53 -17.82
C TYR A 36 24.45 -30.22 -17.34
N GLY A 37 24.13 -31.42 -17.83
CA GLY A 37 22.87 -32.12 -17.54
C GLY A 37 22.99 -33.37 -16.66
N ALA A 38 24.05 -33.49 -15.84
CA ALA A 38 24.32 -34.73 -15.11
C ALA A 38 23.46 -34.94 -13.84
N GLU A 39 22.84 -33.89 -13.27
CA GLU A 39 22.07 -34.00 -12.02
C GLU A 39 20.72 -33.23 -11.98
N ASP A 40 20.56 -32.07 -12.66
CA ASP A 40 19.30 -31.28 -12.64
C ASP A 40 19.14 -30.36 -13.88
N ASP A 41 17.93 -30.29 -14.45
CA ASP A 41 17.54 -29.47 -15.61
C ASP A 41 17.53 -27.96 -15.31
N SER A 42 17.47 -27.57 -14.02
CA SER A 42 17.56 -26.17 -13.58
C SER A 42 18.93 -25.52 -13.87
N GLY A 43 19.97 -26.33 -14.10
CA GLY A 43 21.34 -25.88 -14.41
C GLY A 43 21.49 -25.15 -15.76
N LEU A 44 20.47 -25.22 -16.64
CA LEU A 44 20.45 -24.54 -17.94
C LEU A 44 19.99 -23.07 -17.86
N VAL A 45 19.43 -22.63 -16.74
CA VAL A 45 19.15 -21.20 -16.48
C VAL A 45 20.31 -20.63 -15.66
N ARG A 46 21.24 -19.94 -16.32
CA ARG A 46 22.16 -19.04 -15.61
C ARG A 46 21.85 -17.58 -15.89
N VAL A 47 21.75 -16.85 -14.77
CA VAL A 47 21.93 -15.41 -14.63
C VAL A 47 23.15 -14.99 -15.45
N THR A 48 22.97 -14.02 -16.33
CA THR A 48 24.05 -13.36 -17.06
C THR A 48 25.14 -12.96 -16.05
N PRO A 49 26.43 -13.26 -16.28
CA PRO A 49 27.48 -12.81 -15.39
C PRO A 49 27.34 -11.30 -15.14
N LEU A 50 27.34 -10.89 -13.88
CA LEU A 50 27.34 -9.46 -13.56
C LEU A 50 28.57 -8.83 -14.22
N GLU A 51 28.40 -7.77 -15.02
CA GLU A 51 29.54 -7.00 -15.57
C GLU A 51 30.46 -6.46 -14.46
N ILE A 52 29.92 -6.30 -13.25
CA ILE A 52 30.64 -5.94 -12.03
C ILE A 52 30.44 -7.04 -11.00
N SER A 53 31.52 -7.70 -10.60
CA SER A 53 31.46 -8.86 -9.69
C SER A 53 32.27 -8.66 -8.41
N LYS A 54 33.25 -7.75 -8.41
CA LYS A 54 34.17 -7.52 -7.30
C LYS A 54 34.05 -6.09 -6.77
N ILE A 55 33.72 -5.97 -5.49
CA ILE A 55 33.55 -4.70 -4.80
C ILE A 55 34.55 -4.61 -3.64
N GLY A 56 35.39 -3.57 -3.64
CA GLY A 56 36.13 -3.16 -2.46
C GLY A 56 35.23 -2.33 -1.55
N MET A 57 35.18 -2.64 -0.26
CA MET A 57 34.42 -1.87 0.73
C MET A 57 35.37 -1.32 1.79
N ILE A 58 35.49 0.00 1.88
CA ILE A 58 36.33 0.67 2.87
C ILE A 58 35.44 1.47 3.83
N GLY A 59 35.54 1.16 5.11
CA GLY A 59 34.67 1.68 6.16
C GLY A 59 33.55 0.69 6.44
N LEU A 60 33.78 -0.20 7.41
CA LEU A 60 32.85 -1.19 7.94
C LEU A 60 32.34 -0.76 9.33
N GLY A 61 32.23 0.54 9.56
CA GLY A 61 31.61 1.11 10.76
C GLY A 61 30.09 0.86 10.81
N ALA A 62 29.39 1.65 11.62
CA ALA A 62 27.97 1.43 11.91
C ALA A 62 27.07 1.30 10.65
N MET A 63 27.26 2.15 9.65
CA MET A 63 26.55 2.07 8.37
C MET A 63 27.18 1.06 7.41
N GLY A 64 28.51 1.04 7.35
CA GLY A 64 29.28 0.24 6.40
C GLY A 64 29.04 -1.26 6.52
N GLN A 65 28.85 -1.78 7.75
CA GLN A 65 28.47 -3.19 7.98
C GLN A 65 27.21 -3.58 7.21
N GLY A 66 26.15 -2.77 7.34
CA GLY A 66 24.87 -3.05 6.70
C GLY A 66 24.94 -2.95 5.18
N MET A 67 25.66 -1.94 4.68
CA MET A 67 25.91 -1.77 3.24
C MET A 67 26.65 -2.98 2.66
N ALA A 68 27.75 -3.40 3.29
CA ALA A 68 28.54 -4.54 2.86
C ALA A 68 27.72 -5.85 2.92
N GLY A 69 26.95 -6.05 3.99
CA GLY A 69 26.03 -7.18 4.11
C GLY A 69 24.95 -7.21 3.03
N SER A 70 24.45 -6.04 2.62
CA SER A 70 23.46 -5.93 1.54
C SER A 70 24.05 -6.34 0.18
N LEU A 71 25.27 -5.89 -0.12
CA LEU A 71 26.01 -6.31 -1.32
C LEU A 71 26.26 -7.82 -1.35
N LEU A 72 26.64 -8.42 -0.22
CA LEU A 72 26.84 -9.87 -0.11
C LEU A 72 25.55 -10.66 -0.39
N ARG A 73 24.41 -10.22 0.19
CA ARG A 73 23.11 -10.87 -0.04
C ARG A 73 22.68 -10.82 -1.51
N SER A 74 23.10 -9.80 -2.25
CA SER A 74 22.86 -9.68 -3.69
C SER A 74 23.88 -10.43 -4.56
N GLY A 75 24.79 -11.20 -3.96
CA GLY A 75 25.71 -12.10 -4.64
C GLY A 75 27.05 -11.49 -5.07
N PHE A 76 27.35 -10.23 -4.71
CA PHE A 76 28.63 -9.61 -5.03
C PHE A 76 29.79 -10.18 -4.19
N ALA A 77 30.99 -10.27 -4.77
CA ALA A 77 32.22 -10.54 -4.02
C ALA A 77 32.70 -9.25 -3.36
N VAL A 78 32.73 -9.20 -2.03
CA VAL A 78 33.06 -7.99 -1.27
C VAL A 78 34.35 -8.20 -0.49
N HIS A 79 35.36 -7.37 -0.77
CA HIS A 79 36.64 -7.34 -0.07
C HIS A 79 36.68 -6.13 0.87
N GLY A 80 36.54 -6.40 2.17
CA GLY A 80 36.25 -5.38 3.18
C GLY A 80 37.47 -4.97 4.01
N TYR A 81 37.62 -3.66 4.25
CA TYR A 81 38.61 -3.07 5.16
C TYR A 81 37.98 -2.05 6.11
N ASP A 82 38.45 -2.05 7.36
CA ASP A 82 38.24 -0.98 8.33
C ASP A 82 39.49 -0.84 9.21
N VAL A 83 39.73 0.35 9.76
CA VAL A 83 40.83 0.58 10.72
C VAL A 83 40.56 -0.13 12.05
N TYR A 84 39.31 -0.46 12.35
CA TYR A 84 38.89 -1.22 13.52
C TYR A 84 38.73 -2.70 13.17
N GLU A 85 39.75 -3.50 13.49
CA GLU A 85 39.82 -4.92 13.12
C GLU A 85 38.57 -5.76 13.50
N PRO A 86 37.94 -5.60 14.68
CA PRO A 86 36.72 -6.36 15.01
C PRO A 86 35.54 -6.11 14.05
N ALA A 87 35.49 -4.95 13.38
CA ALA A 87 34.50 -4.70 12.34
C ALA A 87 34.74 -5.59 11.11
N ILE A 88 35.99 -5.83 10.76
CA ILE A 88 36.34 -6.70 9.64
C ILE A 88 35.95 -8.15 9.96
N ASP A 89 36.28 -8.61 11.17
CA ASP A 89 35.94 -9.97 11.60
C ASP A 89 34.41 -10.20 11.62
N LYS A 90 33.65 -9.21 12.11
CA LYS A 90 32.18 -9.21 12.05
C LYS A 90 31.65 -9.26 10.61
N PHE A 91 32.28 -8.54 9.69
CA PHE A 91 31.90 -8.54 8.28
C PHE A 91 32.15 -9.91 7.63
N VAL A 92 33.33 -10.50 7.85
CA VAL A 92 33.71 -11.81 7.29
C VAL A 92 32.83 -12.94 7.82
N ALA A 93 32.33 -12.83 9.05
CA ALA A 93 31.41 -13.80 9.64
C ALA A 93 30.10 -13.99 8.85
N ASN A 94 29.74 -13.07 7.95
CA ASN A 94 28.58 -13.23 7.06
C ASN A 94 28.76 -14.34 5.99
N GLY A 95 29.97 -14.88 5.80
CA GLY A 95 30.24 -16.02 4.93
C GLY A 95 30.12 -15.75 3.42
N GLY A 96 30.09 -16.82 2.63
CA GLY A 96 29.91 -16.79 1.17
C GLY A 96 31.03 -16.08 0.42
N ASN A 97 30.74 -14.83 0.02
CA ASN A 97 31.54 -13.98 -0.87
C ASN A 97 32.28 -12.84 -0.13
N ALA A 98 32.30 -12.87 1.20
CA ALA A 98 32.97 -11.90 2.06
C ALA A 98 34.46 -12.24 2.24
N SER A 99 35.35 -11.26 2.10
CA SER A 99 36.79 -11.47 2.30
C SER A 99 37.46 -10.30 3.01
N LYS A 100 38.47 -10.60 3.85
CA LYS A 100 39.22 -9.63 4.65
C LYS A 100 40.35 -9.01 3.84
N ALA A 101 40.43 -7.69 3.83
CA ALA A 101 41.60 -6.94 3.39
C ALA A 101 42.42 -6.45 4.61
N SER A 102 43.74 -6.42 4.49
CA SER A 102 44.66 -5.91 5.53
C SER A 102 44.98 -4.41 5.37
N SER A 103 44.62 -3.82 4.23
CA SER A 103 44.82 -2.39 3.94
C SER A 103 43.80 -1.85 2.92
N PRO A 104 43.60 -0.52 2.81
CA PRO A 104 42.81 0.09 1.76
C PRO A 104 43.25 -0.31 0.33
N ALA A 105 44.56 -0.34 0.08
CA ALA A 105 45.13 -0.78 -1.20
C ALA A 105 44.77 -2.23 -1.53
N GLU A 106 44.76 -3.12 -0.54
CA GLU A 106 44.36 -4.51 -0.76
C GLU A 106 42.86 -4.61 -1.06
N ALA A 107 42.00 -3.87 -0.35
CA ALA A 107 40.56 -3.78 -0.63
C ALA A 107 40.26 -3.29 -2.06
N ALA A 108 41.08 -2.39 -2.59
CA ALA A 108 40.95 -1.84 -3.94
C ALA A 108 41.52 -2.75 -5.04
N LYS A 109 42.40 -3.69 -4.71
CA LYS A 109 43.13 -4.49 -5.70
C LYS A 109 42.20 -5.42 -6.47
N GLY A 110 42.05 -5.17 -7.76
CA GLY A 110 41.20 -5.98 -8.63
C GLY A 110 39.69 -5.75 -8.43
N ALA A 111 39.30 -4.69 -7.72
CA ALA A 111 37.92 -4.30 -7.55
C ALA A 111 37.40 -3.52 -8.77
N ASP A 112 36.21 -3.87 -9.26
CA ASP A 112 35.51 -3.14 -10.31
C ASP A 112 34.95 -1.83 -9.75
N ILE A 113 34.45 -1.89 -8.50
CA ILE A 113 33.96 -0.77 -7.72
C ILE A 113 34.66 -0.70 -6.36
N LEU A 114 35.02 0.50 -5.92
CA LEU A 114 35.45 0.76 -4.56
C LEU A 114 34.46 1.69 -3.84
N VAL A 115 33.74 1.16 -2.85
CA VAL A 115 32.80 1.93 -2.02
C VAL A 115 33.53 2.49 -0.81
N LEU A 116 33.43 3.81 -0.60
CA LEU A 116 34.02 4.54 0.51
C LEU A 116 32.94 5.04 1.47
N MET A 117 32.83 4.40 2.64
CA MET A 117 31.92 4.78 3.73
C MET A 117 32.72 5.18 4.98
N VAL A 118 33.46 6.28 4.87
CA VAL A 118 34.32 6.84 5.92
C VAL A 118 33.69 8.09 6.56
N GLN A 119 34.31 8.65 7.60
CA GLN A 119 33.71 9.71 8.39
C GLN A 119 33.77 11.09 7.71
N ASN A 120 34.87 11.40 7.01
CA ASN A 120 35.12 12.74 6.48
C ASN A 120 36.03 12.74 5.25
N ALA A 121 36.18 13.92 4.64
CA ALA A 121 36.98 14.13 3.43
C ALA A 121 38.47 13.79 3.61
N ALA A 122 39.06 14.09 4.78
CA ALA A 122 40.46 13.79 5.04
C ALA A 122 40.73 12.28 5.08
N GLN A 123 39.80 11.49 5.63
CA GLN A 123 39.88 10.03 5.60
C GLN A 123 39.71 9.48 4.18
N ALA A 124 38.78 10.02 3.39
CA ALA A 124 38.61 9.61 2.00
C ALA A 124 39.87 9.90 1.16
N GLU A 125 40.48 11.07 1.37
CA GLU A 125 41.75 11.46 0.75
C GLU A 125 42.90 10.54 1.20
N ASP A 126 43.04 10.26 2.49
CA ASP A 126 44.10 9.39 3.01
C ASP A 126 43.97 7.95 2.51
N VAL A 127 42.74 7.45 2.44
CA VAL A 127 42.43 6.13 1.88
C VAL A 127 42.87 6.04 0.42
N LEU A 128 42.53 7.04 -0.40
CA LEU A 128 42.80 7.00 -1.84
C LEU A 128 44.25 7.34 -2.18
N PHE A 129 44.81 8.41 -1.61
CA PHE A 129 46.08 9.00 -2.03
C PHE A 129 47.14 9.12 -0.92
N GLY A 130 46.73 9.03 0.35
CA GLY A 130 47.62 9.11 1.49
C GLY A 130 48.22 7.76 1.87
N SER A 131 48.10 7.40 3.15
CA SER A 131 48.64 6.16 3.69
C SER A 131 47.97 4.91 3.11
N GLY A 132 46.70 5.02 2.67
CA GLY A 132 45.91 3.92 2.15
C GLY A 132 46.26 3.52 0.72
N LYS A 133 46.72 4.47 -0.12
CA LYS A 133 47.13 4.25 -1.52
C LYS A 133 46.14 3.46 -2.39
N ALA A 134 44.85 3.49 -2.07
CA ALA A 134 43.86 2.70 -2.79
C ALA A 134 43.75 3.09 -4.27
N ALA A 135 43.94 4.36 -4.62
CA ALA A 135 43.89 4.83 -6.01
C ALA A 135 45.03 4.25 -6.88
N GLU A 136 46.19 3.97 -6.31
CA GLU A 136 47.30 3.31 -7.01
C GLU A 136 46.96 1.83 -7.30
N ALA A 137 46.31 1.16 -6.35
CA ALA A 137 45.99 -0.27 -6.42
C ALA A 137 44.73 -0.61 -7.23
N LEU A 138 43.85 0.36 -7.48
CA LEU A 138 42.67 0.19 -8.33
C LEU A 138 43.05 -0.25 -9.76
N PRO A 139 42.27 -1.12 -10.42
CA PRO A 139 42.38 -1.36 -11.85
C PRO A 139 42.11 -0.09 -12.69
N ASP A 140 42.63 -0.06 -13.91
CA ASP A 140 42.25 0.96 -14.90
C ASP A 140 40.75 0.82 -15.23
N GLY A 141 40.05 1.95 -15.36
CA GLY A 141 38.61 1.96 -15.63
C GLY A 141 37.70 1.71 -14.41
N ALA A 142 38.26 1.46 -13.22
CA ALA A 142 37.48 1.20 -12.01
C ALA A 142 36.61 2.40 -11.59
N ILE A 143 35.60 2.15 -10.74
CA ILE A 143 34.66 3.18 -10.29
C ILE A 143 34.75 3.34 -8.77
N VAL A 144 35.00 4.57 -8.31
CA VAL A 144 34.95 4.92 -6.89
C VAL A 144 33.55 5.42 -6.57
N VAL A 145 32.92 4.89 -5.52
CA VAL A 145 31.62 5.33 -5.01
C VAL A 145 31.84 5.97 -3.64
N LEU A 146 31.66 7.29 -3.55
CA LEU A 146 31.83 8.02 -2.31
C LEU A 146 30.50 8.16 -1.58
N SER A 147 30.33 7.46 -0.46
CA SER A 147 29.07 7.43 0.30
C SER A 147 29.08 8.27 1.59
N SER A 148 30.17 9.00 1.79
CA SER A 148 30.42 9.81 2.99
C SER A 148 29.81 11.21 2.86
N THR A 149 29.46 11.83 3.99
CA THR A 149 29.07 13.26 3.99
C THR A 149 30.33 14.12 4.01
N VAL A 150 30.58 14.85 2.90
CA VAL A 150 31.78 15.65 2.65
C VAL A 150 31.42 16.96 1.92
N PRO A 151 32.31 17.97 1.87
CA PRO A 151 32.08 19.18 1.09
C PRO A 151 31.95 18.89 -0.42
N PRO A 152 31.00 19.51 -1.14
CA PRO A 152 30.87 19.37 -2.60
C PRO A 152 32.13 19.78 -3.39
N SER A 153 32.88 20.76 -2.88
CA SER A 153 34.17 21.16 -3.45
C SER A 153 35.19 20.01 -3.40
N PHE A 154 35.28 19.31 -2.27
CA PHE A 154 36.15 18.16 -2.12
C PHE A 154 35.81 17.05 -3.13
N VAL A 155 34.52 16.77 -3.37
CA VAL A 155 34.14 15.72 -4.34
C VAL A 155 34.56 16.08 -5.76
N ARG A 156 34.45 17.36 -6.15
CA ARG A 156 34.92 17.86 -7.46
C ARG A 156 36.45 17.82 -7.59
N ASP A 157 37.16 18.18 -6.52
CA ASP A 157 38.62 18.07 -6.47
C ASP A 157 39.05 16.59 -6.55
N LEU A 158 38.30 15.68 -5.92
CA LEU A 158 38.54 14.25 -5.94
C LEU A 158 38.36 13.67 -7.35
N GLU A 159 37.29 14.05 -8.05
CA GLU A 159 37.08 13.70 -9.46
C GLU A 159 38.26 14.15 -10.33
N SER A 160 38.72 15.39 -10.13
CA SER A 160 39.86 15.94 -10.86
C SER A 160 41.14 15.15 -10.61
N LYS A 161 41.42 14.78 -9.35
CA LYS A 161 42.59 13.95 -8.99
C LYS A 161 42.53 12.56 -9.61
N LEU A 162 41.38 11.88 -9.56
CA LEU A 162 41.20 10.56 -10.16
C LEU A 162 41.35 10.61 -11.68
N THR A 163 40.80 11.64 -12.32
CA THR A 163 40.93 11.87 -13.77
C THR A 163 42.39 12.11 -14.17
N ASN A 164 43.13 12.90 -13.40
CA ASN A 164 44.54 13.24 -13.66
C ASN A 164 45.50 12.05 -13.55
N LEU A 165 45.06 10.91 -12.99
CA LEU A 165 45.85 9.67 -13.05
C LEU A 165 45.97 9.15 -14.49
N GLY A 166 45.06 9.53 -15.40
CA GLY A 166 45.09 9.10 -16.81
C GLY A 166 44.68 7.64 -17.01
N ARG A 167 44.03 7.03 -16.01
CA ARG A 167 43.70 5.59 -15.96
C ARG A 167 42.22 5.27 -16.20
N GLY A 168 41.41 6.29 -16.53
CA GLY A 168 39.97 6.15 -16.73
C GLY A 168 39.17 5.80 -15.48
N ILE A 169 39.70 6.06 -14.27
CA ILE A 169 39.00 5.81 -13.01
C ILE A 169 37.91 6.88 -12.83
N ASN A 170 36.67 6.44 -12.62
CA ASN A 170 35.50 7.33 -12.52
C ASN A 170 35.04 7.49 -11.07
N LEU A 171 34.34 8.59 -10.77
CA LEU A 171 33.78 8.87 -9.45
C LEU A 171 32.25 8.98 -9.52
N ILE A 172 31.58 8.31 -8.58
CA ILE A 172 30.16 8.48 -8.29
C ILE A 172 30.03 9.09 -6.90
N ASP A 173 29.41 10.26 -6.82
CA ASP A 173 29.04 10.93 -5.57
C ASP A 173 27.73 10.34 -5.08
N ALA A 174 27.74 9.54 -4.01
CA ALA A 174 26.60 8.73 -3.56
C ALA A 174 26.37 8.78 -2.03
N PRO A 175 26.28 9.97 -1.38
CA PRO A 175 26.02 10.08 0.05
C PRO A 175 24.69 9.43 0.44
N VAL A 176 24.66 8.89 1.67
CA VAL A 176 23.55 8.06 2.14
C VAL A 176 22.74 8.70 3.26
N SER A 177 21.48 8.27 3.41
CA SER A 177 20.57 8.61 4.51
C SER A 177 19.76 7.38 4.95
N GLY A 178 19.33 7.36 6.21
CA GLY A 178 18.48 6.28 6.76
C GLY A 178 19.03 5.56 8.00
N GLY A 179 20.29 5.82 8.38
CA GLY A 179 20.88 5.28 9.60
C GLY A 179 21.17 3.78 9.56
N VAL A 180 21.68 3.26 10.68
CA VAL A 180 22.21 1.89 10.81
C VAL A 180 21.15 0.82 10.50
N VAL A 181 19.90 1.05 10.90
CA VAL A 181 18.79 0.11 10.69
C VAL A 181 18.51 -0.07 9.19
N ARG A 182 18.38 1.03 8.44
CA ARG A 182 18.12 0.95 7.00
C ARG A 182 19.32 0.40 6.24
N ALA A 183 20.54 0.67 6.69
CA ALA A 183 21.75 0.04 6.15
C ALA A 183 21.71 -1.49 6.30
N ALA A 184 21.39 -2.00 7.50
CA ALA A 184 21.34 -3.44 7.75
C ALA A 184 20.30 -4.14 6.86
N ASN A 185 19.14 -3.50 6.67
CA ASN A 185 18.02 -4.03 5.90
C ASN A 185 18.17 -3.86 4.37
N GLY A 186 19.22 -3.18 3.90
CA GLY A 186 19.37 -2.87 2.46
C GLY A 186 18.26 -1.96 1.95
N THR A 187 17.87 -0.96 2.76
CA THR A 187 16.79 -0.01 2.43
C THR A 187 17.24 1.44 2.57
N LEU A 188 18.55 1.72 2.43
CA LEU A 188 19.09 3.08 2.53
C LEU A 188 18.51 3.98 1.45
N THR A 189 18.38 5.27 1.76
CA THR A 189 18.26 6.27 0.70
C THR A 189 19.66 6.66 0.26
N ILE A 190 20.00 6.41 -1.01
CA ILE A 190 21.27 6.85 -1.61
C ILE A 190 20.94 8.00 -2.54
N ILE A 191 21.56 9.15 -2.34
CA ILE A 191 21.47 10.30 -3.24
C ILE A 191 22.70 10.22 -4.13
N CYS A 192 22.55 10.04 -5.44
CA CYS A 192 23.67 9.82 -6.35
C CYS A 192 23.74 10.82 -7.51
N SER A 193 24.97 11.23 -7.87
CA SER A 193 25.28 12.07 -9.03
C SER A 193 26.63 11.67 -9.63
N GLY A 194 26.76 11.79 -10.95
CA GLY A 194 27.95 11.42 -11.71
C GLY A 194 27.64 11.38 -13.21
N ASP A 195 28.58 10.88 -14.02
CA ASP A 195 28.35 10.64 -15.44
C ASP A 195 27.31 9.53 -15.66
N ASP A 196 26.32 9.75 -16.52
CA ASP A 196 25.21 8.81 -16.75
C ASP A 196 25.68 7.43 -17.28
N ALA A 197 26.74 7.41 -18.09
CA ALA A 197 27.33 6.18 -18.60
C ALA A 197 28.10 5.41 -17.51
N VAL A 198 28.52 6.08 -16.43
CA VAL A 198 29.11 5.43 -15.25
C VAL A 198 28.02 5.02 -14.25
N LEU A 199 27.00 5.85 -14.04
CA LEU A 199 25.87 5.57 -13.16
C LEU A 199 25.12 4.29 -13.56
N SER A 200 24.92 4.08 -14.86
CA SER A 200 24.30 2.85 -15.38
C SER A 200 25.07 1.58 -15.01
N LYS A 201 26.41 1.66 -14.94
CA LYS A 201 27.27 0.52 -14.56
C LYS A 201 27.18 0.18 -13.08
N VAL A 202 27.07 1.19 -12.20
CA VAL A 202 27.01 0.99 -10.74
C VAL A 202 25.59 0.77 -10.21
N ASN A 203 24.57 0.79 -11.07
CA ASN A 203 23.17 0.73 -10.66
C ASN A 203 22.86 -0.53 -9.83
N SER A 204 23.32 -1.71 -10.26
CA SER A 204 23.03 -2.96 -9.54
C SER A 204 23.60 -2.99 -8.11
N PRO A 205 24.87 -2.64 -7.86
CA PRO A 205 25.41 -2.47 -6.51
C PRO A 205 24.69 -1.42 -5.66
N LEU A 206 24.30 -0.28 -6.24
CA LEU A 206 23.55 0.75 -5.51
C LEU A 206 22.15 0.24 -5.11
N LEU A 207 21.43 -0.40 -6.04
CA LEU A 207 20.12 -1.01 -5.77
C LEU A 207 20.19 -2.12 -4.72
N ALA A 208 21.28 -2.88 -4.65
CA ALA A 208 21.48 -3.87 -3.60
C ALA A 208 21.48 -3.24 -2.19
N MET A 209 21.92 -1.98 -2.06
CA MET A 209 21.95 -1.26 -0.78
C MET A 209 20.67 -0.46 -0.49
N THR A 210 19.86 -0.16 -1.51
CA THR A 210 18.60 0.60 -1.37
C THR A 210 17.33 -0.28 -1.39
N GLY A 211 17.43 -1.49 -1.93
CA GLY A 211 16.38 -2.51 -2.05
C GLY A 211 15.32 -2.18 -3.10
N THR A 212 15.09 -0.90 -3.36
CA THR A 212 14.13 -0.37 -4.33
C THR A 212 14.75 0.81 -5.07
N SER A 213 14.32 1.04 -6.32
CA SER A 213 14.75 2.21 -7.11
C SER A 213 14.24 3.53 -6.53
N SER A 214 13.10 3.54 -5.82
CA SER A 214 12.57 4.75 -5.17
C SER A 214 13.50 5.30 -4.08
N ASN A 215 14.34 4.45 -3.50
CA ASN A 215 15.35 4.84 -2.52
C ASN A 215 16.70 5.26 -3.14
N LEU A 216 16.86 5.10 -4.47
CA LEU A 216 18.03 5.54 -5.21
C LEU A 216 17.70 6.85 -5.95
N CYS A 217 18.08 7.98 -5.36
CA CYS A 217 17.72 9.31 -5.85
C CYS A 217 18.82 9.89 -6.74
N HIS A 218 18.55 10.08 -8.02
CA HIS A 218 19.51 10.68 -8.95
C HIS A 218 19.40 12.21 -8.93
N VAL A 219 20.55 12.89 -8.82
CA VAL A 219 20.66 14.35 -8.83
C VAL A 219 21.45 14.81 -10.04
N GLN A 220 20.81 15.65 -10.87
CA GLN A 220 21.45 16.28 -12.02
C GLN A 220 22.42 17.39 -11.57
N GLY A 221 23.50 17.59 -12.33
CA GLY A 221 24.53 18.60 -12.02
C GLY A 221 25.95 18.05 -11.86
N GLY A 222 26.18 16.78 -12.22
CA GLY A 222 27.49 16.14 -12.16
C GLY A 222 27.98 15.88 -10.74
N VAL A 223 29.25 15.51 -10.62
CA VAL A 223 29.87 15.18 -9.33
C VAL A 223 29.83 16.38 -8.36
N GLY A 224 29.44 16.10 -7.12
CA GLY A 224 29.24 17.10 -6.06
C GLY A 224 27.79 17.57 -5.92
N ALA A 225 26.90 17.28 -6.88
CA ALA A 225 25.49 17.66 -6.80
C ALA A 225 24.76 16.87 -5.70
N ALA A 226 24.98 15.56 -5.60
CA ALA A 226 24.41 14.73 -4.54
C ALA A 226 24.92 15.13 -3.16
N SER A 227 26.22 15.41 -3.02
CA SER A 227 26.80 15.97 -1.80
C SER A 227 26.18 17.33 -1.44
N SER A 228 25.84 18.18 -2.42
CA SER A 228 25.16 19.46 -2.16
C SER A 228 23.75 19.25 -1.61
N VAL A 229 22.97 18.33 -2.18
CA VAL A 229 21.64 17.96 -1.64
C VAL A 229 21.78 17.35 -0.24
N LYS A 230 22.80 16.51 -0.01
CA LYS A 230 23.07 15.94 1.31
C LYS A 230 23.40 17.03 2.34
N LEU A 231 24.15 18.07 1.98
CA LEU A 231 24.40 19.20 2.88
C LEU A 231 23.11 19.92 3.28
N ILE A 232 22.18 20.12 2.34
CA ILE A 232 20.86 20.70 2.64
C ILE A 232 20.10 19.80 3.62
N ASN A 233 20.13 18.49 3.43
CA ASN A 233 19.53 17.54 4.37
C ASN A 233 20.17 17.62 5.76
N GLN A 234 21.50 17.69 5.85
CA GLN A 234 22.19 17.78 7.14
C GLN A 234 21.99 19.13 7.84
N LEU A 235 21.83 20.21 7.07
CA LEU A 235 21.40 21.51 7.58
C LEU A 235 20.08 21.37 8.32
N LEU A 236 19.04 20.82 7.66
CA LEU A 236 17.73 20.61 8.28
C LEU A 236 17.83 19.67 9.48
N ALA A 237 18.57 18.57 9.35
CA ALA A 237 18.72 17.59 10.41
C ALA A 237 19.29 18.21 11.69
N GLY A 238 20.42 18.92 11.59
CA GLY A 238 21.08 19.51 12.76
C GLY A 238 20.25 20.65 13.38
N VAL A 239 19.59 21.46 12.55
CA VAL A 239 18.70 22.53 13.04
C VAL A 239 17.50 21.94 13.78
N HIS A 240 16.84 20.92 13.23
CA HIS A 240 15.65 20.34 13.83
C HIS A 240 15.94 19.64 15.16
N ILE A 241 17.09 18.96 15.30
CA ILE A 241 17.49 18.34 16.57
C ILE A 241 17.77 19.42 17.63
N ALA A 242 18.51 20.48 17.28
CA ALA A 242 18.78 21.59 18.20
C ALA A 242 17.50 22.33 18.62
N ALA A 243 16.58 22.57 17.67
CA ALA A 243 15.28 23.18 17.95
C ALA A 243 14.40 22.28 18.83
N ALA A 244 14.42 20.95 18.60
CA ALA A 244 13.73 20.00 19.45
C ALA A 244 14.27 20.03 20.89
N ALA A 245 15.59 20.04 21.05
CA ALA A 245 16.23 20.15 22.35
C ALA A 245 15.83 21.44 23.09
N GLU A 246 15.87 22.59 22.40
CA GLU A 246 15.43 23.87 22.96
C GLU A 246 13.95 23.85 23.36
N ALA A 247 13.08 23.32 22.49
CA ALA A 247 11.65 23.23 22.74
C ALA A 247 11.34 22.37 23.98
N MET A 248 12.00 21.21 24.11
CA MET A 248 11.79 20.32 25.25
C MET A 248 12.35 20.88 26.55
N ALA A 249 13.49 21.56 26.50
CA ALA A 249 13.99 22.33 27.63
C ALA A 249 13.01 23.46 28.01
N PHE A 250 12.46 24.17 27.04
CA PHE A 250 11.48 25.21 27.32
C PHE A 250 10.19 24.66 27.94
N ALA A 251 9.70 23.51 27.46
CA ALA A 251 8.59 22.80 28.08
C ALA A 251 8.86 22.46 29.55
N ALA A 252 10.05 21.93 29.86
CA ALA A 252 10.47 21.68 31.24
C ALA A 252 10.50 22.98 32.06
N ARG A 253 10.99 24.09 31.49
CA ARG A 253 11.08 25.38 32.16
C ARG A 253 9.72 25.99 32.49
N LEU A 254 8.71 25.71 31.66
CA LEU A 254 7.31 26.06 31.88
C LEU A 254 6.64 25.19 32.95
N GLY A 255 7.33 24.17 33.48
CA GLY A 255 6.78 23.22 34.44
C GLY A 255 5.82 22.21 33.82
N LEU A 256 5.95 21.96 32.51
CA LEU A 256 5.14 20.96 31.81
C LEU A 256 5.75 19.57 31.94
N ASP A 257 4.88 18.56 31.89
CA ASP A 257 5.29 17.18 31.64
C ASP A 257 5.91 17.09 30.24
N THR A 258 7.23 16.88 30.18
CA THR A 258 7.97 16.88 28.91
C THR A 258 7.63 15.68 28.05
N ARG A 259 7.25 14.54 28.64
CA ARG A 259 6.81 13.37 27.87
C ARG A 259 5.46 13.63 27.24
N ARG A 260 4.53 14.22 28.00
CA ARG A 260 3.23 14.62 27.45
C ARG A 260 3.37 15.71 26.38
N ALA A 261 4.27 16.67 26.58
CA ALA A 261 4.58 17.68 25.58
C ALA A 261 5.14 17.06 24.29
N PHE A 262 6.05 16.09 24.40
CA PHE A 262 6.56 15.33 23.26
C PHE A 262 5.44 14.60 22.50
N GLU A 263 4.55 13.90 23.19
CA GLU A 263 3.42 13.19 22.56
C GLU A 263 2.48 14.14 21.80
N ILE A 264 2.13 15.27 22.41
CA ILE A 264 1.26 16.28 21.79
C ILE A 264 1.96 16.87 20.56
N LEU A 265 3.20 17.33 20.71
CA LEU A 265 3.95 17.97 19.63
C LEU A 265 4.35 16.99 18.52
N GLY A 266 4.52 15.70 18.85
CA GLY A 266 4.81 14.60 17.92
C GLY A 266 3.77 14.43 16.82
N SER A 267 2.57 14.93 17.06
CA SER A 267 1.42 14.83 16.17
C SER A 267 0.95 16.18 15.62
N ALA A 268 1.58 17.27 16.07
CA ALA A 268 1.25 18.62 15.65
C ALA A 268 1.92 18.94 14.31
N ALA A 269 1.36 19.88 13.54
CA ALA A 269 1.91 20.28 12.25
C ALA A 269 3.35 20.87 12.31
N ALA A 270 3.80 21.31 13.50
CA ALA A 270 5.17 21.79 13.73
C ALA A 270 6.20 20.66 13.90
N TRP A 271 5.76 19.40 13.89
CA TRP A 271 6.58 18.21 14.01
C TRP A 271 7.63 18.10 12.89
N SER A 272 8.76 17.49 13.23
CA SER A 272 9.75 17.01 12.26
C SER A 272 10.20 15.60 12.62
N TRP A 273 10.64 14.84 11.63
CA TRP A 273 11.15 13.49 11.88
C TRP A 273 12.31 13.46 12.90
N MET A 274 13.17 14.48 12.92
CA MET A 274 14.26 14.58 13.89
C MET A 274 13.76 14.80 15.33
N PHE A 275 12.66 15.54 15.49
CA PHE A 275 12.00 15.69 16.78
C PHE A 275 11.49 14.33 17.29
N GLU A 276 10.72 13.60 16.45
CA GLU A 276 10.22 12.26 16.81
C GLU A 276 11.34 11.31 17.22
N ASN A 277 12.42 11.34 16.44
CA ASN A 277 13.46 10.34 16.55
C ASN A 277 14.48 10.62 17.67
N ARG A 278 14.67 11.89 18.07
CA ARG A 278 15.67 12.27 19.09
C ARG A 278 15.10 12.62 20.45
N VAL A 279 13.90 13.17 20.53
CA VAL A 279 13.32 13.56 21.82
C VAL A 279 13.13 12.38 22.79
N PRO A 280 12.77 11.15 22.37
CA PRO A 280 12.71 10.00 23.29
C PRO A 280 14.01 9.79 24.08
N GLN A 281 15.17 9.97 23.43
CA GLN A 281 16.48 9.86 24.08
C GLN A 281 16.69 10.98 25.12
N MET A 282 16.20 12.19 24.85
CA MET A 282 16.24 13.32 25.79
C MET A 282 15.36 13.07 27.02
N LEU A 283 14.18 12.50 26.83
CA LEU A 283 13.23 12.17 27.90
C LEU A 283 13.76 11.07 28.82
N ASP A 284 14.51 10.13 28.25
CA ASP A 284 15.02 8.96 28.95
C ASP A 284 16.45 9.13 29.48
N ALA A 285 17.09 10.26 29.15
CA ALA A 285 18.52 10.51 29.34
C ALA A 285 19.40 9.39 28.75
N ASP A 286 18.99 8.82 27.62
CA ASP A 286 19.77 7.82 26.89
C ASP A 286 20.74 8.49 25.91
N TRP A 287 22.02 8.39 26.24
CA TRP A 287 23.10 9.00 25.46
C TRP A 287 23.83 7.99 24.57
N THR A 288 23.26 6.80 24.39
CA THR A 288 23.81 5.76 23.51
C THR A 288 23.92 6.29 22.07
N PRO A 289 25.11 6.28 21.45
CA PRO A 289 25.32 6.93 20.16
C PRO A 289 24.79 6.07 19.00
N HIS A 290 23.54 6.29 18.61
CA HIS A 290 23.02 5.87 17.30
C HIS A 290 23.45 6.82 16.17
N SER A 291 23.70 8.08 16.54
CA SER A 291 24.35 9.12 15.77
C SER A 291 25.04 10.03 16.79
N ALA A 292 26.36 10.18 16.66
CA ALA A 292 27.15 10.89 17.67
C ALA A 292 27.04 12.41 17.50
N LEU A 293 27.11 13.16 18.60
CA LEU A 293 27.12 14.62 18.60
C LEU A 293 28.22 15.20 17.71
N ALA A 294 29.39 14.56 17.66
CA ALA A 294 30.49 14.95 16.77
C ALA A 294 30.12 14.93 15.27
N ILE A 295 29.11 14.16 14.86
CA ILE A 295 28.61 14.15 13.47
C ILE A 295 28.02 15.51 13.13
N PHE A 296 27.24 16.13 14.02
CA PHE A 296 26.65 17.44 13.75
C PHE A 296 27.61 18.60 13.97
N VAL A 297 28.66 18.44 14.78
CA VAL A 297 29.81 19.35 14.77
C VAL A 297 30.45 19.36 13.38
N LYS A 298 30.72 18.18 12.82
CA LYS A 298 31.30 18.05 11.48
C LYS A 298 30.36 18.61 10.40
N ASP A 299 29.13 18.11 10.34
CA ASP A 299 28.24 18.33 9.20
C ASP A 299 27.74 19.77 9.12
N LEU A 300 27.37 20.38 10.25
CA LEU A 300 27.02 21.80 10.24
C LEU A 300 28.26 22.68 10.03
N GLY A 301 29.45 22.24 10.46
CA GLY A 301 30.71 22.86 10.07
C GLY A 301 30.88 22.93 8.55
N ILE A 302 30.67 21.81 7.85
CA ILE A 302 30.73 21.76 6.38
C ILE A 302 29.67 22.68 5.74
N VAL A 303 28.44 22.67 6.26
CA VAL A 303 27.36 23.57 5.79
C VAL A 303 27.79 25.03 5.90
N LEU A 304 28.40 25.44 7.01
CA LEU A 304 28.80 26.83 7.24
C LEU A 304 30.04 27.24 6.45
N ASP A 305 30.99 26.33 6.24
CA ASP A 305 32.13 26.57 5.37
C ASP A 305 31.68 26.78 3.92
N GLU A 306 30.71 25.98 3.44
CA GLU A 306 30.14 26.15 2.11
C GLU A 306 29.29 27.42 2.00
N ALA A 307 28.51 27.76 3.04
CA ALA A 307 27.79 29.02 3.10
C ALA A 307 28.75 30.22 3.04
N LYS A 308 29.87 30.18 3.76
CA LYS A 308 30.92 31.21 3.71
C LYS A 308 31.52 31.32 2.32
N ARG A 309 31.85 30.21 1.68
CA ARG A 309 32.39 30.17 0.31
C ARG A 309 31.43 30.81 -0.69
N LEU A 310 30.14 30.56 -0.55
CA LEU A 310 29.07 31.11 -1.39
C LEU A 310 28.66 32.53 -1.01
N THR A 311 29.18 33.09 0.08
CA THR A 311 28.66 34.34 0.69
C THR A 311 27.16 34.24 0.98
N TYR A 312 26.68 33.05 1.36
CA TYR A 312 25.29 32.75 1.71
C TYR A 312 25.05 32.96 3.20
N PHE A 313 23.92 33.58 3.54
CA PHE A 313 23.55 33.86 4.93
C PHE A 313 22.80 32.67 5.54
N ALA A 314 23.46 31.92 6.43
CA ALA A 314 22.90 30.73 7.11
C ALA A 314 22.85 30.91 8.66
N PRO A 315 22.06 31.86 9.18
CA PRO A 315 22.09 32.23 10.61
C PRO A 315 21.61 31.11 11.54
N ILE A 316 20.59 30.34 11.15
CA ILE A 316 20.00 29.29 11.99
C ILE A 316 20.98 28.12 12.15
N SER A 317 21.62 27.71 11.06
CA SER A 317 22.66 26.67 11.07
C SER A 317 23.87 27.08 11.93
N SER A 318 24.23 28.38 11.91
CA SER A 318 25.31 28.94 12.73
C SER A 318 25.00 28.82 14.23
N ALA A 319 23.77 29.17 14.61
CA ALA A 319 23.30 29.02 15.99
C ALA A 319 23.29 27.55 16.42
N ALA A 320 22.71 26.66 15.60
CA ALA A 320 22.70 25.22 15.87
C ALA A 320 24.12 24.65 16.00
N HIS A 321 25.05 25.02 15.11
CA HIS A 321 26.44 24.57 15.17
C HIS A 321 27.14 25.01 16.47
N THR A 322 26.88 26.24 16.93
CA THR A 322 27.43 26.73 18.20
C THR A 322 26.92 25.91 19.39
N LEU A 323 25.66 25.47 19.37
CA LEU A 323 25.13 24.56 20.38
C LEU A 323 25.88 23.21 20.36
N TYR A 324 26.09 22.61 19.20
CA TYR A 324 26.87 21.37 19.12
C TYR A 324 28.34 21.54 19.55
N LEU A 325 29.00 22.64 19.19
CA LEU A 325 30.36 22.95 19.66
C LEU A 325 30.40 23.12 21.19
N SER A 326 29.37 23.74 21.77
CA SER A 326 29.23 23.84 23.22
C SER A 326 29.04 22.48 23.88
N GLY A 327 28.18 21.61 23.32
CA GLY A 327 28.06 20.23 23.80
C GLY A 327 29.38 19.45 23.71
N ALA A 328 30.13 19.65 22.63
CA ALA A 328 31.45 19.03 22.44
C ALA A 328 32.47 19.52 23.47
N SER A 329 32.46 20.80 23.88
CA SER A 329 33.37 21.33 24.89
C SER A 329 33.13 20.74 26.29
N HIS A 330 31.95 20.18 26.52
CA HIS A 330 31.61 19.41 27.73
C HIS A 330 32.00 17.92 27.63
N GLY A 331 32.64 17.49 26.54
CA GLY A 331 33.13 16.13 26.36
C GLY A 331 32.14 15.16 25.70
N TRP A 332 30.95 15.60 25.28
CA TRP A 332 29.87 14.73 24.79
C TRP A 332 30.02 14.28 23.34
N THR A 333 31.21 14.43 22.74
CA THR A 333 31.43 14.19 21.30
C THR A 333 31.10 12.76 20.86
N LYS A 334 31.29 11.77 21.74
CA LYS A 334 31.03 10.35 21.47
C LYS A 334 29.63 9.89 21.88
N GLU A 335 28.84 10.76 22.46
CA GLU A 335 27.48 10.47 22.92
C GLU A 335 26.47 10.84 21.85
N SER A 336 25.21 10.46 22.05
CA SER A 336 24.11 10.82 21.15
C SER A 336 24.04 12.33 20.90
N ASP A 337 23.75 12.69 19.65
CA ASP A 337 23.45 14.08 19.25
C ASP A 337 22.22 14.67 19.98
N ALA A 338 21.32 13.84 20.52
CA ALA A 338 20.21 14.24 21.39
C ALA A 338 20.70 14.85 22.71
N GLY A 339 21.91 14.49 23.14
CA GLY A 339 22.55 14.99 24.35
C GLY A 339 22.82 16.49 24.37
N VAL A 340 22.64 17.20 23.24
CA VAL A 340 22.73 18.67 23.16
C VAL A 340 21.71 19.37 24.06
N VAL A 341 20.58 18.71 24.39
CA VAL A 341 19.57 19.22 25.35
C VAL A 341 20.13 19.59 26.71
N ARG A 342 21.21 18.92 27.12
CA ARG A 342 21.86 19.13 28.43
C ARG A 342 22.45 20.54 28.58
N LEU A 343 22.66 21.28 27.50
CA LEU A 343 23.09 22.69 27.59
C LEU A 343 22.10 23.57 28.35
N TRP A 344 20.81 23.32 28.22
CA TRP A 344 19.78 24.03 28.97
C TRP A 344 19.62 23.48 30.40
N GLU A 345 20.01 22.23 30.63
CA GLU A 345 19.96 21.58 31.94
C GLU A 345 21.07 22.07 32.90
N LEU A 346 22.16 22.63 32.37
CA LEU A 346 23.24 23.24 33.16
C LEU A 346 22.74 24.32 34.15
N ALA A 347 21.59 24.94 33.87
CA ALA A 347 20.95 25.92 34.74
C ALA A 347 20.14 25.29 35.90
N GLY A 348 20.27 23.99 36.16
CA GLY A 348 19.51 23.26 37.17
C GLY A 348 18.11 22.83 36.70
N LEU A 349 17.86 22.86 35.40
CA LEU A 349 16.66 22.35 34.74
C LEU A 349 16.88 20.88 34.36
N SER A 350 15.82 20.07 34.27
CA SER A 350 15.94 18.72 33.72
C SER A 350 14.72 18.33 32.89
N VAL A 351 14.93 17.96 31.64
CA VAL A 351 13.92 17.47 30.72
C VAL A 351 13.46 16.09 31.13
N SER A 352 14.38 15.19 31.48
CA SER A 352 14.05 13.83 31.92
C SER A 352 13.41 13.79 33.31
N ALA A 353 13.79 14.65 34.25
CA ALA A 353 13.15 14.71 35.57
C ALA A 353 11.73 15.30 35.52
N ASN A 354 11.45 16.16 34.55
CA ASN A 354 10.09 16.65 34.26
C ASN A 354 9.33 15.74 33.29
N ALA A 355 9.93 14.63 32.83
CA ALA A 355 9.20 13.65 32.07
C ALA A 355 8.27 12.92 33.04
N GLY A 356 6.97 12.97 32.77
CA GLY A 356 6.01 12.09 33.41
C GLY A 356 6.44 10.62 33.25
N PRO A 357 5.87 9.72 34.06
CA PRO A 357 6.17 8.31 33.95
C PRO A 357 6.08 7.90 32.49
N LYS A 358 7.07 7.14 31.99
CA LYS A 358 6.88 6.41 30.74
C LYS A 358 5.50 5.76 30.86
N ALA A 359 4.59 6.06 29.93
CA ALA A 359 3.47 5.16 29.71
C ALA A 359 4.10 3.77 29.68
N GLN A 360 3.65 2.87 30.57
CA GLN A 360 4.24 1.55 30.66
C GLN A 360 4.30 1.01 29.23
N GLU A 361 5.51 0.86 28.68
CA GLU A 361 5.72 -0.24 27.74
C GLU A 361 5.09 -1.43 28.45
N PRO A 362 4.18 -2.19 27.82
CA PRO A 362 3.60 -3.32 28.51
C PRO A 362 4.74 -4.27 28.87
N GLU A 363 5.21 -4.17 30.11
CA GLU A 363 5.95 -5.23 30.77
C GLU A 363 5.06 -6.44 30.63
N GLU A 364 5.61 -7.50 30.03
CA GLU A 364 5.14 -8.87 30.20
C GLU A 364 5.07 -9.19 31.70
N LYS A 365 4.00 -8.76 32.35
CA LYS A 365 3.58 -9.25 33.65
C LYS A 365 2.35 -10.09 33.42
N ALA A 366 2.62 -11.40 33.33
CA ALA A 366 1.62 -12.44 33.36
C ALA A 366 0.55 -12.13 34.41
N PRO A 367 -0.73 -11.97 34.00
CA PRO A 367 -1.83 -12.16 34.93
C PRO A 367 -1.87 -13.64 35.26
N LYS A 368 -1.74 -13.96 36.55
CA LYS A 368 -2.16 -15.26 37.05
C LYS A 368 -3.66 -15.38 36.82
N ASP A 369 -4.01 -16.44 36.09
CA ASP A 369 -5.29 -17.14 36.07
C ASP A 369 -6.51 -16.28 35.70
N HIS A 370 -6.70 -16.07 34.39
CA HIS A 370 -7.73 -16.79 33.63
C HIS A 370 -7.33 -16.78 32.16
N GLU A 371 -6.92 -17.95 31.68
CA GLU A 371 -6.44 -18.24 30.32
C GLU A 371 -7.45 -17.83 29.25
N VAL A 372 -7.06 -16.92 28.35
CA VAL A 372 -7.27 -17.08 26.90
C VAL A 372 -6.03 -16.53 26.19
N GLU A 373 -5.30 -17.41 25.50
CA GLU A 373 -4.10 -17.14 24.72
C GLU A 373 -4.33 -16.04 23.65
N VAL A 374 -3.55 -14.95 23.67
CA VAL A 374 -3.32 -14.12 22.49
C VAL A 374 -1.82 -13.93 22.31
N GLY A 375 -1.18 -15.03 21.90
CA GLY A 375 0.15 -15.02 21.33
C GLY A 375 0.11 -15.80 20.03
N GLN A 376 -0.25 -15.17 18.91
CA GLN A 376 0.07 -15.70 17.59
C GLN A 376 0.46 -14.54 16.67
N GLU A 377 1.77 -14.38 16.48
CA GLU A 377 2.36 -13.62 15.37
C GLU A 377 2.20 -14.35 14.01
N GLY A 378 1.51 -15.50 13.97
CA GLY A 378 1.11 -16.25 12.77
C GLY A 378 -0.42 -16.31 12.58
N GLY A 379 -0.87 -16.63 11.38
CA GLY A 379 -2.30 -16.78 11.08
C GLY A 379 -2.99 -17.87 11.93
N LEU A 380 -4.25 -17.64 12.30
CA LEU A 380 -5.01 -18.56 13.16
C LEU A 380 -5.72 -19.64 12.31
N PRO A 381 -5.86 -20.90 12.76
CA PRO A 381 -6.67 -21.89 12.06
C PRO A 381 -8.15 -21.46 12.04
N ALA A 382 -8.73 -21.25 10.87
CA ALA A 382 -10.00 -20.57 10.72
C ALA A 382 -11.16 -21.33 11.36
N GLN A 383 -11.35 -22.61 11.02
CA GLN A 383 -12.46 -23.39 11.57
C GLN A 383 -12.36 -23.53 13.09
N LYS A 384 -11.19 -23.90 13.61
CA LYS A 384 -10.95 -24.06 15.05
C LYS A 384 -11.20 -22.77 15.83
N THR A 385 -10.78 -21.62 15.27
CA THR A 385 -10.97 -20.32 15.92
C THR A 385 -12.45 -19.93 15.94
N ILE A 386 -13.18 -20.16 14.84
CA ILE A 386 -14.62 -19.86 14.76
C ILE A 386 -15.41 -20.76 15.73
N ASP A 387 -15.07 -22.04 15.79
CA ASP A 387 -15.74 -23.02 16.67
C ASP A 387 -15.49 -22.75 18.16
N SER A 388 -14.42 -22.02 18.51
CA SER A 388 -14.12 -21.65 19.90
C SER A 388 -14.83 -20.38 20.37
N LEU A 389 -15.53 -19.67 19.48
CA LEU A 389 -16.27 -18.45 19.82
C LEU A 389 -17.57 -18.79 20.56
N PRO A 390 -18.15 -17.86 21.36
CA PRO A 390 -19.48 -18.02 21.94
C PRO A 390 -20.50 -18.39 20.86
N SER A 391 -21.52 -19.19 21.19
CA SER A 391 -22.56 -19.57 20.22
C SER A 391 -23.29 -18.34 19.68
N GLU A 392 -23.61 -18.32 18.38
CA GLU A 392 -24.39 -17.24 17.77
C GLU A 392 -25.72 -16.98 18.50
N TYR A 393 -26.13 -15.71 18.52
CA TYR A 393 -27.39 -15.31 19.13
C TYR A 393 -28.57 -15.98 18.41
N SER A 394 -29.43 -16.67 19.15
CA SER A 394 -30.49 -17.51 18.59
C SER A 394 -31.76 -16.76 18.16
N GLY A 395 -31.90 -15.48 18.52
CA GLY A 395 -33.08 -14.69 18.19
C GLY A 395 -33.03 -14.13 16.76
N ASP A 396 -34.19 -14.14 16.09
CA ASP A 396 -34.36 -13.51 14.78
C ASP A 396 -34.48 -11.98 14.89
N VAL A 397 -33.31 -11.35 15.01
CA VAL A 397 -33.19 -9.89 15.12
C VAL A 397 -33.37 -9.20 13.77
N ILE A 398 -33.00 -9.84 12.65
CA ILE A 398 -33.05 -9.22 11.32
C ILE A 398 -34.48 -8.97 10.86
N SER A 399 -35.42 -9.89 11.17
CA SER A 399 -36.84 -9.66 10.90
C SER A 399 -37.42 -8.48 11.67
N SER A 400 -36.92 -8.23 12.89
CA SER A 400 -37.33 -7.08 13.70
C SER A 400 -36.77 -5.78 13.13
N THR A 401 -35.49 -5.78 12.75
CA THR A 401 -34.86 -4.65 12.04
C THR A 401 -35.60 -4.32 10.75
N ARG A 402 -35.94 -5.33 9.93
CA ARG A 402 -36.71 -5.13 8.70
C ARG A 402 -38.04 -4.44 8.95
N LYS A 403 -38.80 -4.86 9.98
CA LYS A 403 -40.08 -4.21 10.31
C LYS A 403 -39.92 -2.72 10.61
N VAL A 404 -38.90 -2.35 11.39
CA VAL A 404 -38.61 -0.95 11.73
C VAL A 404 -38.24 -0.16 10.47
N VAL A 405 -37.41 -0.73 9.60
CA VAL A 405 -37.02 -0.12 8.31
C VAL A 405 -38.22 0.04 7.37
N ASP A 406 -39.01 -1.02 7.17
CA ASP A 406 -40.17 -1.03 6.26
C ASP A 406 -41.29 -0.08 6.74
N ASN A 407 -41.43 0.12 8.05
CA ASN A 407 -42.36 1.08 8.64
C ASN A 407 -41.90 2.54 8.50
N GLY A 408 -40.67 2.79 8.03
CA GLY A 408 -40.11 4.14 7.92
C GLY A 408 -39.81 4.78 9.28
N GLU A 409 -39.56 3.97 10.31
CA GLU A 409 -39.25 4.42 11.68
C GLU A 409 -37.78 4.86 11.86
N VAL A 410 -36.97 4.76 10.81
CA VAL A 410 -35.55 5.11 10.79
C VAL A 410 -35.24 6.12 9.68
N PRO A 411 -34.16 6.92 9.82
CA PRO A 411 -33.69 7.79 8.75
C PRO A 411 -33.33 7.00 7.49
N VAL A 412 -33.43 7.66 6.33
CA VAL A 412 -32.97 7.11 5.05
C VAL A 412 -31.46 6.90 5.10
N LEU A 413 -31.00 5.68 4.81
CA LEU A 413 -29.57 5.37 4.82
C LEU A 413 -28.93 5.76 3.48
N VAL A 414 -28.05 6.75 3.49
CA VAL A 414 -27.28 7.16 2.30
C VAL A 414 -25.87 6.61 2.41
N VAL A 415 -25.53 5.69 1.50
CA VAL A 415 -24.28 4.94 1.55
C VAL A 415 -23.30 5.50 0.53
N LEU A 416 -22.22 6.12 1.00
CA LEU A 416 -21.14 6.60 0.14
C LEU A 416 -20.13 5.45 -0.03
N ASP A 417 -20.04 4.91 -1.24
CA ASP A 417 -19.21 3.76 -1.56
C ASP A 417 -17.91 4.18 -2.25
N ASP A 418 -16.77 3.95 -1.59
CA ASP A 418 -15.45 4.38 -2.05
C ASP A 418 -14.91 3.61 -3.27
N ASP A 419 -15.60 2.53 -3.68
CA ASP A 419 -15.31 1.66 -4.85
C ASP A 419 -16.58 0.89 -5.27
N PRO A 420 -16.86 0.70 -6.56
CA PRO A 420 -18.09 0.05 -7.06
C PRO A 420 -18.42 -1.33 -6.51
N THR A 421 -17.46 -2.01 -5.87
CA THR A 421 -17.65 -3.36 -5.36
C THR A 421 -18.49 -3.43 -4.08
N GLY A 422 -18.92 -2.33 -3.46
CA GLY A 422 -19.51 -2.34 -2.12
C GLY A 422 -20.95 -2.73 -1.96
N THR A 423 -21.67 -2.87 -3.06
CA THR A 423 -23.07 -3.28 -3.10
C THR A 423 -23.30 -4.79 -2.86
N GLN A 424 -22.25 -5.52 -2.49
CA GLN A 424 -22.14 -6.98 -2.40
C GLN A 424 -23.28 -7.71 -1.69
N THR A 425 -23.71 -7.21 -0.54
CA THR A 425 -24.66 -7.89 0.35
C THR A 425 -26.09 -7.38 0.19
N CYS A 426 -26.32 -6.41 -0.69
CA CYS A 426 -27.59 -5.72 -0.84
C CYS A 426 -28.36 -6.22 -2.09
N HIS A 427 -29.67 -6.05 -2.06
CA HIS A 427 -30.54 -6.24 -3.21
C HIS A 427 -31.78 -5.34 -3.06
N ASN A 428 -32.46 -5.07 -4.17
CA ASN A 428 -33.63 -4.19 -4.22
C ASN A 428 -33.37 -2.78 -3.65
N ILE A 429 -32.17 -2.24 -3.90
CA ILE A 429 -31.77 -0.89 -3.54
C ILE A 429 -31.12 -0.22 -4.74
N ASP A 430 -31.27 1.08 -4.86
CA ASP A 430 -30.70 1.86 -5.95
C ASP A 430 -29.26 2.30 -5.62
N VAL A 431 -28.43 2.33 -6.67
CA VAL A 431 -27.09 2.91 -6.68
C VAL A 431 -27.07 4.05 -7.68
N LEU A 432 -26.69 5.22 -7.18
CA LEU A 432 -26.49 6.44 -7.95
C LEU A 432 -25.02 6.59 -8.29
N THR A 433 -24.74 7.04 -9.50
CA THR A 433 -23.38 7.37 -9.96
C THR A 433 -23.20 8.88 -10.16
N VAL A 434 -24.26 9.63 -9.87
CA VAL A 434 -24.33 11.10 -9.90
C VAL A 434 -25.04 11.58 -8.64
N TRP A 435 -24.68 12.77 -8.17
CA TRP A 435 -25.14 13.33 -6.89
C TRP A 435 -25.57 14.79 -7.04
N ASP A 436 -26.08 15.16 -8.22
CA ASP A 436 -26.70 16.46 -8.44
C ASP A 436 -28.01 16.56 -7.64
N ALA A 437 -28.38 17.79 -7.26
CA ALA A 437 -29.53 18.05 -6.41
C ALA A 437 -30.84 17.46 -6.98
N ALA A 438 -31.05 17.52 -8.30
CA ALA A 438 -32.28 17.02 -8.91
C ALA A 438 -32.38 15.49 -8.83
N THR A 439 -31.27 14.78 -9.06
CA THR A 439 -31.23 13.32 -8.92
C THR A 439 -31.48 12.90 -7.46
N LEU A 440 -30.85 13.56 -6.50
CA LEU A 440 -31.01 13.25 -5.08
C LEU A 440 -32.42 13.57 -4.56
N GLU A 441 -32.98 14.73 -4.92
CA GLU A 441 -34.36 15.09 -4.59
C GLU A 441 -35.37 14.08 -5.13
N TYR A 442 -35.17 13.62 -6.37
CA TYR A 442 -35.98 12.56 -6.95
C TYR A 442 -35.84 11.26 -6.16
N GLU A 443 -34.62 10.85 -5.82
CA GLU A 443 -34.38 9.62 -5.06
C GLU A 443 -35.07 9.65 -3.70
N PHE A 444 -34.94 10.75 -2.95
CA PHE A 444 -35.66 10.93 -1.68
C PHE A 444 -37.18 10.91 -1.86
N SER A 445 -37.71 11.41 -2.99
CA SER A 445 -39.15 11.41 -3.28
C SER A 445 -39.73 10.00 -3.44
N LEU A 446 -38.90 9.01 -3.76
CA LEU A 446 -39.30 7.60 -3.84
C LEU A 446 -39.50 6.95 -2.46
N ASN A 447 -39.13 7.64 -1.38
CA ASN A 447 -39.13 7.14 -0.01
C ASN A 447 -38.33 5.82 0.14
N PRO A 448 -37.08 5.75 -0.35
CA PRO A 448 -36.30 4.53 -0.20
C PRO A 448 -35.90 4.32 1.27
N PRO A 449 -35.77 3.07 1.73
CA PRO A 449 -35.15 2.79 3.03
C PRO A 449 -33.67 3.22 3.06
N GLY A 450 -33.02 3.19 1.90
CA GLY A 450 -31.68 3.72 1.67
C GLY A 450 -31.25 3.54 0.22
N PHE A 451 -30.16 4.19 -0.16
CA PHE A 451 -29.56 4.11 -1.49
C PHE A 451 -28.04 4.33 -1.43
N PHE A 452 -27.34 3.84 -2.44
CA PHE A 452 -25.90 4.02 -2.59
C PHE A 452 -25.60 5.24 -3.47
N ILE A 453 -24.51 5.92 -3.18
CA ILE A 453 -23.82 6.86 -4.07
C ILE A 453 -22.42 6.30 -4.30
N LEU A 454 -22.13 5.94 -5.55
CA LEU A 454 -20.81 5.49 -5.95
C LEU A 454 -19.87 6.70 -6.06
N THR A 455 -18.99 6.87 -5.10
CA THR A 455 -18.05 8.01 -5.08
C THR A 455 -16.78 7.69 -5.85
N ASN A 456 -16.33 6.43 -5.79
CA ASN A 456 -15.03 6.00 -6.30
C ASN A 456 -13.87 6.88 -5.77
N SER A 457 -14.02 7.41 -4.55
CA SER A 457 -13.09 8.36 -3.91
C SER A 457 -11.69 7.77 -3.75
N ARG A 458 -11.56 6.44 -3.65
CA ARG A 458 -10.26 5.74 -3.55
C ARG A 458 -9.36 5.93 -4.78
N ALA A 459 -9.93 6.34 -5.91
CA ALA A 459 -9.18 6.65 -7.12
C ALA A 459 -8.63 8.10 -7.14
N LEU A 460 -8.90 8.89 -6.10
CA LEU A 460 -8.54 10.31 -6.01
C LEU A 460 -7.43 10.55 -4.97
N PRO A 461 -6.65 11.63 -5.12
CA PRO A 461 -5.79 12.13 -4.04
C PRO A 461 -6.59 12.58 -2.81
N SER A 462 -5.95 12.57 -1.64
CA SER A 462 -6.65 12.78 -0.36
C SER A 462 -7.45 14.09 -0.27
N ALA A 463 -6.89 15.21 -0.76
CA ALA A 463 -7.57 16.50 -0.76
C ALA A 463 -8.81 16.51 -1.68
N GLU A 464 -8.74 15.84 -2.83
CA GLU A 464 -9.86 15.74 -3.79
C GLU A 464 -10.96 14.82 -3.26
N ALA A 465 -10.58 13.68 -2.64
CA ALA A 465 -11.51 12.79 -1.97
C ALA A 465 -12.26 13.50 -0.83
N LYS A 466 -11.56 14.28 0.00
CA LYS A 466 -12.18 15.09 1.06
C LYS A 466 -13.20 16.08 0.48
N GLN A 467 -12.82 16.82 -0.56
CA GLN A 467 -13.70 17.80 -1.20
C GLN A 467 -14.94 17.14 -1.84
N LEU A 468 -14.78 15.98 -2.46
CA LEU A 468 -15.87 15.19 -3.04
C LEU A 468 -16.89 14.78 -1.96
N ILE A 469 -16.43 14.23 -0.84
CA ILE A 469 -17.32 13.79 0.24
C ILE A 469 -18.05 14.98 0.88
N LEU A 470 -17.36 16.11 1.03
CA LEU A 470 -17.95 17.37 1.52
C LEU A 470 -19.10 17.84 0.60
N GLU A 471 -18.86 17.87 -0.72
CA GLU A 471 -19.87 18.22 -1.73
C GLU A 471 -21.08 17.29 -1.68
N ILE A 472 -20.85 15.97 -1.70
CA ILE A 472 -21.93 14.97 -1.68
C ILE A 472 -22.77 15.13 -0.41
N CYS A 473 -22.13 15.25 0.77
CA CYS A 473 -22.87 15.41 2.03
C CYS A 473 -23.70 16.69 2.05
N GLN A 474 -23.20 17.79 1.49
CA GLN A 474 -23.96 19.05 1.37
C GLN A 474 -25.17 18.90 0.43
N ASN A 475 -25.00 18.25 -0.72
CA ASN A 475 -26.08 18.02 -1.68
C ASN A 475 -27.15 17.08 -1.11
N VAL A 476 -26.74 16.00 -0.43
CA VAL A 476 -27.64 15.07 0.25
C VAL A 476 -28.44 15.80 1.33
N LYS A 477 -27.78 16.61 2.16
CA LYS A 477 -28.44 17.43 3.18
C LYS A 477 -29.50 18.34 2.57
N GLN A 478 -29.15 19.08 1.51
CA GLN A 478 -30.08 19.97 0.83
C GLN A 478 -31.29 19.22 0.23
N ALA A 479 -31.05 18.07 -0.41
CA ALA A 479 -32.12 17.26 -0.98
C ALA A 479 -33.05 16.69 0.10
N ALA A 480 -32.48 16.16 1.18
CA ALA A 480 -33.24 15.63 2.31
C ALA A 480 -34.10 16.72 2.99
N GLU A 481 -33.55 17.92 3.20
CA GLU A 481 -34.29 19.08 3.74
C GLU A 481 -35.48 19.46 2.86
N LYS A 482 -35.30 19.52 1.54
CA LYS A 482 -36.38 19.81 0.58
C LYS A 482 -37.45 18.72 0.54
N SER A 483 -37.06 17.46 0.68
CA SER A 483 -37.97 16.32 0.70
C SER A 483 -38.60 16.08 2.09
N GLY A 484 -38.21 16.83 3.12
CA GLY A 484 -38.69 16.65 4.50
C GLY A 484 -38.31 15.29 5.09
N LYS A 485 -37.13 14.77 4.73
CA LYS A 485 -36.64 13.45 5.16
C LYS A 485 -35.44 13.58 6.11
N ALA A 486 -35.41 12.73 7.13
CA ALA A 486 -34.21 12.48 7.90
C ALA A 486 -33.31 11.48 7.16
N PHE A 487 -32.00 11.62 7.32
CA PHE A 487 -31.03 10.71 6.70
C PHE A 487 -29.81 10.48 7.60
N GLU A 488 -29.07 9.42 7.30
CA GLU A 488 -27.77 9.08 7.88
C GLU A 488 -26.76 8.78 6.77
N ILE A 489 -25.48 9.08 7.03
CA ILE A 489 -24.38 8.76 6.10
C ILE A 489 -23.63 7.53 6.59
N VAL A 490 -23.43 6.57 5.69
CA VAL A 490 -22.47 5.48 5.86
C VAL A 490 -21.33 5.67 4.88
N LEU A 491 -20.09 5.70 5.39
CA LEU A 491 -18.88 5.68 4.58
C LEU A 491 -18.46 4.22 4.40
N ARG A 492 -18.95 3.58 3.33
CA ARG A 492 -18.60 2.21 3.04
C ARG A 492 -17.21 2.17 2.43
N GLY A 493 -16.32 1.45 3.09
CA GLY A 493 -14.92 1.32 2.72
C GLY A 493 -14.54 -0.08 2.26
N ASP A 494 -13.28 -0.22 1.85
CA ASP A 494 -12.68 -1.52 1.60
C ASP A 494 -12.64 -2.36 2.89
N SER A 495 -13.19 -3.58 2.82
CA SER A 495 -13.13 -4.53 3.93
C SER A 495 -11.69 -4.89 4.34
N THR A 496 -10.69 -4.67 3.48
CA THR A 496 -9.27 -4.84 3.85
C THR A 496 -8.60 -3.54 4.33
N LEU A 497 -9.37 -2.60 4.88
CA LEU A 497 -8.91 -1.38 5.56
C LEU A 497 -8.21 -0.32 4.70
N ARG A 498 -8.34 -0.40 3.37
CA ARG A 498 -7.83 0.64 2.46
C ARG A 498 -8.86 1.75 2.28
N GLY A 499 -8.38 2.97 2.06
CA GLY A 499 -9.20 4.16 1.81
C GLY A 499 -8.76 5.35 2.65
N HIS A 500 -9.45 6.47 2.45
CA HIS A 500 -9.14 7.75 3.05
C HIS A 500 -9.65 7.84 4.49
N LEU A 501 -8.73 7.74 5.45
CA LEU A 501 -8.99 7.84 6.88
C LEU A 501 -7.84 8.67 7.49
N PRO A 502 -8.12 9.83 8.11
CA PRO A 502 -9.42 10.31 8.60
C PRO A 502 -10.26 11.16 7.62
N GLU A 503 -9.85 11.33 6.36
CA GLU A 503 -10.35 12.45 5.54
C GLU A 503 -11.83 12.36 5.15
N GLU A 504 -12.38 11.18 4.80
CA GLU A 504 -13.82 11.07 4.47
C GLU A 504 -14.70 11.28 5.70
N PRO A 505 -14.42 10.65 6.87
CA PRO A 505 -15.16 10.95 8.08
C PRO A 505 -15.13 12.44 8.48
N GLU A 506 -13.97 13.09 8.34
CA GLU A 506 -13.83 14.51 8.62
C GLU A 506 -14.64 15.39 7.68
N ALA A 507 -14.67 15.07 6.37
CA ALA A 507 -15.52 15.77 5.42
C ALA A 507 -17.01 15.63 5.74
N ALA A 508 -17.45 14.44 6.17
CA ALA A 508 -18.83 14.20 6.58
C ALA A 508 -19.19 15.01 7.84
N GLU A 509 -18.29 15.08 8.84
CA GLU A 509 -18.47 15.91 10.04
C GLU A 509 -18.48 17.41 9.72
N GLU A 510 -17.64 17.85 8.80
CA GLU A 510 -17.60 19.23 8.32
C GLU A 510 -18.93 19.64 7.68
N ALA A 511 -19.55 18.74 6.91
CA ALA A 511 -20.83 18.99 6.24
C ALA A 511 -22.06 18.87 7.17
N LEU A 512 -22.07 17.87 8.06
CA LEU A 512 -23.26 17.41 8.77
C LEU A 512 -23.22 17.67 10.29
N GLY A 513 -22.12 18.24 10.77
CA GLY A 513 -21.85 18.44 12.19
C GLY A 513 -21.23 17.20 12.85
N LYS A 514 -20.81 17.35 14.11
CA LYS A 514 -20.18 16.28 14.87
C LYS A 514 -21.15 15.14 15.20
N PHE A 515 -20.60 13.93 15.28
CA PHE A 515 -21.27 12.72 15.74
C PHE A 515 -20.80 12.35 17.15
N ASP A 516 -21.56 11.51 17.84
CA ASP A 516 -21.23 11.05 19.20
C ASP A 516 -20.05 10.07 19.20
N ALA A 517 -19.99 9.20 18.18
CA ALA A 517 -18.86 8.32 17.96
C ALA A 517 -18.74 7.88 16.49
N TRP A 518 -17.53 7.47 16.11
CA TRP A 518 -17.29 6.74 14.86
C TRP A 518 -17.43 5.25 15.09
N VAL A 519 -18.16 4.55 14.23
CA VAL A 519 -18.31 3.10 14.28
C VAL A 519 -17.46 2.48 13.18
N ILE A 520 -16.45 1.70 13.56
CA ILE A 520 -15.54 1.01 12.64
C ILE A 520 -15.90 -0.47 12.60
N THR A 521 -16.38 -0.93 11.45
CA THR A 521 -16.78 -2.33 11.26
C THR A 521 -16.52 -2.83 9.85
N PRO A 522 -15.27 -3.25 9.53
CA PRO A 522 -14.88 -3.73 8.19
C PRO A 522 -15.42 -5.13 7.84
N PHE A 523 -16.26 -5.72 8.68
CA PHE A 523 -16.73 -7.11 8.56
C PHE A 523 -17.40 -7.41 7.21
N PHE A 524 -17.04 -8.54 6.61
CA PHE A 524 -17.64 -9.05 5.38
C PHE A 524 -17.47 -10.57 5.25
N TYR A 525 -18.52 -11.31 5.63
CA TYR A 525 -18.50 -12.76 5.72
C TYR A 525 -18.21 -13.47 4.37
N GLN A 526 -18.91 -13.11 3.30
CA GLN A 526 -18.70 -13.74 1.97
C GLN A 526 -17.32 -13.42 1.39
N GLY A 527 -16.70 -12.31 1.82
CA GLY A 527 -15.31 -11.99 1.52
C GLY A 527 -14.32 -12.70 2.45
N GLY A 528 -14.75 -13.40 3.49
CA GLY A 528 -13.86 -13.97 4.49
C GLY A 528 -13.15 -12.91 5.34
N ARG A 529 -13.81 -11.79 5.65
CA ARG A 529 -13.28 -10.73 6.51
C ARG A 529 -13.93 -10.80 7.89
N TYR A 530 -13.12 -11.03 8.91
CA TYR A 530 -13.55 -11.29 10.29
C TYR A 530 -12.92 -10.28 11.24
N THR A 531 -13.62 -9.87 12.28
CA THR A 531 -13.04 -9.07 13.37
C THR A 531 -13.25 -9.81 14.68
N ILE A 532 -12.16 -10.26 15.29
CA ILE A 532 -12.16 -11.05 16.52
C ILE A 532 -11.14 -10.44 17.47
N ASN A 533 -11.56 -10.14 18.70
CA ASN A 533 -10.74 -9.48 19.72
C ASN A 533 -10.09 -8.17 19.21
N ASP A 534 -10.88 -7.38 18.50
CA ASP A 534 -10.52 -6.14 17.81
C ASP A 534 -9.47 -6.31 16.70
N VAL A 535 -9.02 -7.52 16.40
CA VAL A 535 -8.10 -7.81 15.29
C VAL A 535 -8.90 -8.17 14.05
N HIS A 536 -8.59 -7.50 12.95
CA HIS A 536 -9.19 -7.77 11.66
C HIS A 536 -8.38 -8.80 10.86
N TYR A 537 -9.06 -9.81 10.34
CA TYR A 537 -8.48 -10.94 9.64
C TYR A 537 -9.07 -11.09 8.23
N VAL A 538 -8.22 -11.55 7.31
CA VAL A 538 -8.60 -12.03 5.98
C VAL A 538 -8.40 -13.55 5.97
N LYS A 539 -9.46 -14.29 5.67
CA LYS A 539 -9.41 -15.74 5.53
C LYS A 539 -8.78 -16.11 4.18
N GLU A 540 -7.66 -16.80 4.25
CA GLU A 540 -6.99 -17.44 3.11
C GLU A 540 -7.00 -18.95 3.36
N ASP A 541 -7.77 -19.68 2.55
CA ASP A 541 -8.08 -21.10 2.76
C ASP A 541 -8.61 -21.39 4.18
N ASP A 542 -7.91 -22.19 4.99
CA ASP A 542 -8.27 -22.49 6.38
C ASP A 542 -7.49 -21.66 7.41
N VAL A 543 -6.95 -20.51 7.01
CA VAL A 543 -6.16 -19.62 7.89
C VAL A 543 -6.77 -18.22 7.93
N LEU A 544 -6.95 -17.69 9.13
CA LEU A 544 -7.25 -16.28 9.39
C LEU A 544 -5.94 -15.51 9.49
N VAL A 545 -5.57 -14.83 8.40
CA VAL A 545 -4.36 -14.02 8.32
C VAL A 545 -4.68 -12.60 8.82
N PRO A 546 -3.92 -12.05 9.78
CA PRO A 546 -4.10 -10.66 10.19
C PRO A 546 -4.01 -9.72 8.98
N ALA A 547 -4.94 -8.77 8.84
CA ALA A 547 -5.05 -7.92 7.66
C ALA A 547 -3.73 -7.20 7.30
N SER A 548 -2.96 -6.77 8.31
CA SER A 548 -1.65 -6.13 8.15
C SER A 548 -0.53 -7.03 7.60
N GLN A 549 -0.71 -8.35 7.65
CA GLN A 549 0.23 -9.32 7.07
C GLN A 549 -0.12 -9.67 5.62
N THR A 550 -1.29 -9.23 5.13
CA THR A 550 -1.70 -9.46 3.75
C THR A 550 -1.02 -8.48 2.80
N PRO A 551 -0.94 -8.78 1.49
CA PRO A 551 -0.45 -7.83 0.49
C PRO A 551 -1.26 -6.52 0.45
N PHE A 552 -2.51 -6.50 0.92
CA PHE A 552 -3.35 -5.31 0.96
C PHE A 552 -2.80 -4.22 1.89
N ALA A 553 -2.05 -4.60 2.93
CA ALA A 553 -1.44 -3.68 3.88
C ALA A 553 -0.17 -3.02 3.34
N GLN A 554 0.43 -3.60 2.29
CA GLN A 554 1.61 -3.06 1.60
C GLN A 554 1.23 -2.14 0.43
N ASP A 555 -0.04 -1.72 0.35
CA ASP A 555 -0.53 -0.79 -0.65
C ASP A 555 0.27 0.52 -0.61
N ALA A 556 0.73 0.99 -1.76
CA ALA A 556 1.61 2.17 -1.84
C ALA A 556 0.92 3.48 -1.41
N THR A 557 -0.41 3.54 -1.50
CA THR A 557 -1.20 4.74 -1.19
C THR A 557 -1.89 4.61 0.16
N PHE A 558 -2.48 3.44 0.45
CA PHE A 558 -3.32 3.23 1.62
C PHE A 558 -2.73 2.26 2.65
N GLY A 559 -1.47 1.85 2.49
CA GLY A 559 -0.80 0.85 3.32
C GLY A 559 -0.84 1.15 4.82
N TYR A 560 -0.78 0.10 5.63
CA TYR A 560 -0.90 0.16 7.09
C TYR A 560 -0.15 -0.99 7.76
N LYS A 561 0.13 -0.86 9.06
CA LYS A 561 0.94 -1.84 9.82
C LYS A 561 0.14 -2.64 10.83
N ASN A 562 -1.02 -2.14 11.26
CA ASN A 562 -1.78 -2.73 12.35
C ASN A 562 -3.05 -3.46 11.89
N SER A 563 -3.25 -4.69 12.37
CA SER A 563 -4.50 -5.45 12.20
C SER A 563 -5.50 -5.22 13.34
N ASN A 564 -5.01 -4.83 14.53
CA ASN A 564 -5.89 -4.42 15.61
C ASN A 564 -6.52 -3.06 15.25
N LEU A 565 -7.84 -3.00 15.18
CA LEU A 565 -8.57 -1.86 14.64
C LEU A 565 -8.41 -0.59 15.48
N ARG A 566 -8.14 -0.70 16.79
CA ARG A 566 -7.80 0.47 17.62
C ARG A 566 -6.46 1.06 17.19
N LYS A 567 -5.44 0.21 17.11
CA LYS A 567 -4.09 0.61 16.66
C LYS A 567 -4.09 1.10 15.21
N TYR A 568 -4.89 0.49 14.34
CA TYR A 568 -5.09 0.95 12.96
C TYR A 568 -5.68 2.36 12.91
N VAL A 569 -6.71 2.65 13.71
CA VAL A 569 -7.29 4.00 13.79
C VAL A 569 -6.27 5.00 14.35
N LEU A 570 -5.51 4.65 15.39
CA LEU A 570 -4.42 5.51 15.90
C LEU A 570 -3.34 5.77 14.83
N GLU A 571 -2.95 4.73 14.08
CA GLU A 571 -1.99 4.83 12.98
C GLU A 571 -2.47 5.79 11.89
N LYS A 572 -3.74 5.71 11.51
CA LYS A 572 -4.31 6.50 10.41
C LYS A 572 -4.72 7.91 10.81
N CYS A 573 -5.28 8.07 12.00
CA CYS A 573 -5.86 9.33 12.46
C CYS A 573 -4.92 10.17 13.33
N GLY A 574 -3.70 9.69 13.61
CA GLY A 574 -2.71 10.39 14.43
C GLY A 574 -3.25 10.70 15.82
N SER A 575 -3.04 11.93 16.30
CA SER A 575 -3.46 12.36 17.65
C SER A 575 -4.92 12.71 17.82
N ARG A 576 -5.75 12.51 16.78
CA ARG A 576 -7.19 12.72 16.91
C ARG A 576 -7.80 11.83 18.01
N PHE A 577 -7.22 10.64 18.21
CA PHE A 577 -7.67 9.66 19.19
C PHE A 577 -6.50 9.19 20.06
N ASP A 578 -6.82 8.68 21.23
CA ASP A 578 -5.90 8.00 22.14
C ASP A 578 -6.52 6.68 22.63
N ASP A 579 -5.81 5.91 23.44
CA ASP A 579 -6.29 4.60 23.92
C ASP A 579 -7.62 4.69 24.72
N SER A 580 -7.91 5.84 25.33
CA SER A 580 -9.16 6.07 26.07
C SER A 580 -10.34 6.39 25.15
N SER A 581 -10.06 6.69 23.88
CA SER A 581 -11.06 7.04 22.87
C SER A 581 -11.80 5.82 22.32
N PHE A 582 -11.43 4.58 22.68
CA PHE A 582 -11.99 3.37 22.09
C PHE A 582 -12.99 2.64 22.98
N LEU A 583 -14.13 2.29 22.40
CA LEU A 583 -15.07 1.31 22.94
C LEU A 583 -15.07 0.08 22.04
N SER A 584 -14.82 -1.10 22.59
CA SER A 584 -15.00 -2.35 21.85
C SER A 584 -16.33 -2.99 22.18
N VAL A 585 -17.12 -3.27 21.14
CA VAL A 585 -18.26 -4.18 21.19
C VAL A 585 -17.74 -5.57 20.80
N THR A 586 -17.59 -6.42 21.81
CA THR A 586 -17.02 -7.76 21.69
C THR A 586 -18.06 -8.77 21.19
N LEU A 587 -17.60 -9.95 20.81
CA LEU A 587 -18.51 -11.05 20.47
C LEU A 587 -19.35 -11.51 21.66
N ASP A 588 -18.89 -11.34 22.91
CA ASP A 588 -19.70 -11.64 24.09
C ASP A 588 -20.83 -10.62 24.27
N ASP A 589 -20.55 -9.31 24.10
CA ASP A 589 -21.58 -8.28 24.17
C ASP A 589 -22.69 -8.54 23.14
N ILE A 590 -22.31 -9.03 21.96
CA ILE A 590 -23.21 -9.35 20.85
C ILE A 590 -23.93 -10.68 21.08
N ARG A 591 -23.20 -11.79 21.19
CA ARG A 591 -23.76 -13.14 21.19
C ARG A 591 -24.42 -13.53 22.50
N VAL A 592 -23.89 -13.04 23.62
CA VAL A 592 -24.44 -13.31 24.97
C VAL A 592 -25.34 -12.16 25.43
N GLY A 593 -24.89 -10.91 25.23
CA GLY A 593 -25.66 -9.73 25.63
C GLY A 593 -26.86 -9.43 24.74
N GLY A 594 -26.85 -9.89 23.48
CA GLY A 594 -27.89 -9.60 22.50
C GLY A 594 -28.05 -8.10 22.19
N PRO A 595 -29.14 -7.70 21.53
CA PRO A 595 -29.38 -6.29 21.18
C PRO A 595 -29.35 -5.37 22.40
N ALA A 596 -29.96 -5.78 23.52
CA ALA A 596 -30.00 -4.98 24.75
C ALA A 596 -28.61 -4.76 25.36
N GLY A 597 -27.74 -5.76 25.32
CA GLY A 597 -26.34 -5.64 25.75
C GLY A 597 -25.57 -4.63 24.91
N VAL A 598 -25.72 -4.72 23.58
CA VAL A 598 -25.13 -3.76 22.64
C VAL A 598 -25.65 -2.34 22.89
N THR A 599 -26.97 -2.14 23.02
CA THR A 599 -27.57 -0.83 23.31
C THR A 599 -27.00 -0.22 24.59
N LYS A 600 -26.96 -0.99 25.67
CA LYS A 600 -26.40 -0.54 26.95
C LYS A 600 -24.94 -0.10 26.79
N LYS A 601 -24.16 -0.84 26.01
CA LYS A 601 -22.74 -0.54 25.77
C LYS A 601 -22.58 0.75 24.95
N LEU A 602 -23.35 0.91 23.88
CA LEU A 602 -23.34 2.13 23.06
C LEU A 602 -23.78 3.38 23.85
N LEU A 603 -24.79 3.26 24.72
CA LEU A 603 -25.26 4.36 25.57
C LEU A 603 -24.31 4.71 26.71
N SER A 604 -23.33 3.87 27.03
CA SER A 604 -22.32 4.15 28.06
C SER A 604 -21.34 5.26 27.66
N VAL A 605 -21.24 5.55 26.36
CA VAL A 605 -20.40 6.61 25.80
C VAL A 605 -21.06 7.96 26.03
N ALA A 606 -20.33 8.97 26.53
CA ALA A 606 -20.89 10.31 26.69
C ALA A 606 -21.14 10.96 25.31
N PRO A 607 -22.23 11.71 25.10
CA PRO A 607 -22.44 12.41 23.83
C PRO A 607 -21.26 13.32 23.49
N GLY A 608 -20.82 13.31 22.23
CA GLY A 608 -19.70 14.12 21.73
C GLY A 608 -18.31 13.80 22.32
N SER A 609 -18.09 12.63 22.93
CA SER A 609 -16.81 12.26 23.58
C SER A 609 -15.66 11.91 22.63
N ASN A 610 -15.80 12.17 21.33
CA ASN A 610 -14.79 11.84 20.31
C ASN A 610 -14.36 10.36 20.37
N THR A 611 -15.34 9.47 20.58
CA THR A 611 -15.12 8.03 20.76
C THR A 611 -15.15 7.29 19.42
N VAL A 612 -14.41 6.18 19.36
CA VAL A 612 -14.41 5.22 18.25
C VAL A 612 -14.89 3.87 18.77
N VAL A 613 -15.99 3.39 18.23
CA VAL A 613 -16.57 2.08 18.51
C VAL A 613 -16.00 1.05 17.53
N ILE A 614 -15.26 0.07 18.04
CA ILE A 614 -14.80 -1.08 17.28
C ILE A 614 -15.83 -2.20 17.43
N VAL A 615 -16.31 -2.75 16.30
CA VAL A 615 -17.29 -3.83 16.30
C VAL A 615 -16.64 -5.14 15.87
N ASN A 616 -16.76 -6.14 16.74
CA ASN A 616 -16.33 -7.51 16.44
C ASN A 616 -17.46 -8.27 15.76
N ALA A 617 -17.14 -9.09 14.78
CA ALA A 617 -18.10 -9.92 14.07
C ALA A 617 -17.37 -11.08 13.39
N ALA A 618 -17.95 -12.27 13.52
CA ALA A 618 -17.48 -13.49 12.86
C ALA A 618 -18.58 -14.24 12.10
N ALA A 619 -19.84 -13.84 12.25
CA ALA A 619 -21.01 -14.32 11.52
C ALA A 619 -21.91 -13.15 11.10
N GLU A 620 -22.76 -13.36 10.09
CA GLU A 620 -23.73 -12.34 9.66
C GLU A 620 -24.72 -11.98 10.78
N SER A 621 -25.11 -12.97 11.59
CA SER A 621 -25.97 -12.80 12.77
C SER A 621 -25.39 -11.82 13.79
N ASP A 622 -24.07 -11.78 13.97
CA ASP A 622 -23.38 -10.83 14.87
C ASP A 622 -23.66 -9.38 14.44
N MET A 623 -23.61 -9.14 13.12
CA MET A 623 -23.89 -7.82 12.57
C MET A 623 -25.36 -7.44 12.72
N HIS A 624 -26.28 -8.39 12.55
CA HIS A 624 -27.70 -8.15 12.74
C HIS A 624 -28.01 -7.76 14.19
N VAL A 625 -27.39 -8.44 15.17
CA VAL A 625 -27.55 -8.13 16.60
C VAL A 625 -26.95 -6.77 16.93
N PHE A 626 -25.75 -6.47 16.42
CA PHE A 626 -25.13 -5.16 16.60
C PHE A 626 -26.03 -4.04 16.08
N VAL A 627 -26.54 -4.16 14.85
CA VAL A 627 -27.45 -3.18 14.25
C VAL A 627 -28.75 -3.05 15.04
N ALA A 628 -29.34 -4.15 15.50
CA ALA A 628 -30.56 -4.07 16.31
C ALA A 628 -30.32 -3.27 17.61
N GLY A 629 -29.17 -3.48 18.28
CA GLY A 629 -28.80 -2.70 19.46
C GLY A 629 -28.46 -1.24 19.16
N LEU A 630 -27.85 -0.98 18.00
CA LEU A 630 -27.54 0.35 17.48
C LEU A 630 -28.81 1.17 17.24
N LEU A 631 -29.81 0.59 16.57
CA LEU A 631 -31.09 1.26 16.30
C LEU A 631 -31.80 1.69 17.59
N GLU A 632 -31.75 0.87 18.65
CA GLU A 632 -32.30 1.25 19.96
C GLU A 632 -31.49 2.37 20.61
N ALA A 633 -30.16 2.41 20.43
CA ALA A 633 -29.35 3.53 20.94
C ALA A 633 -29.63 4.84 20.17
N GLU A 634 -29.90 4.77 18.87
CA GLU A 634 -30.29 5.93 18.05
C GLU A 634 -31.66 6.48 18.44
N LYS A 635 -32.62 5.62 18.85
CA LYS A 635 -33.91 6.07 19.40
C LYS A 635 -33.77 6.93 20.66
N GLU A 636 -32.71 6.71 21.43
CA GLU A 636 -32.33 7.53 22.60
C GLU A 636 -31.56 8.81 22.21
N GLY A 637 -31.53 9.15 20.91
CA GLY A 637 -30.98 10.41 20.39
C GLY A 637 -29.49 10.36 20.05
N ARG A 638 -28.86 9.18 20.02
CA ARG A 638 -27.45 9.04 19.62
C ARG A 638 -27.27 9.15 18.12
N ARG A 639 -26.16 9.77 17.70
CA ARG A 639 -25.77 9.92 16.30
C ARG A 639 -24.38 9.34 16.08
N TYR A 640 -24.26 8.42 15.14
CA TYR A 640 -22.98 7.78 14.82
C TYR A 640 -22.58 8.04 13.36
N LEU A 641 -21.27 8.03 13.10
CA LEU A 641 -20.71 8.03 11.75
C LEU A 641 -20.07 6.68 11.48
N TYR A 642 -20.35 6.09 10.32
CA TYR A 642 -20.04 4.70 10.05
C TYR A 642 -18.91 4.57 9.05
N ARG A 643 -17.84 3.82 9.37
CA ARG A 643 -16.82 3.34 8.42
C ARG A 643 -16.89 1.81 8.38
N THR A 644 -17.44 1.26 7.30
CA THR A 644 -17.92 -0.14 7.32
C THR A 644 -17.51 -0.97 6.12
N GLY A 645 -17.52 -2.29 6.30
CA GLY A 645 -17.62 -3.27 5.22
C GLY A 645 -19.06 -3.47 4.75
N ALA A 646 -19.29 -4.46 3.88
CA ALA A 646 -20.58 -4.66 3.21
C ALA A 646 -21.70 -5.16 4.15
N ALA A 647 -21.39 -6.01 5.13
CA ALA A 647 -22.39 -6.68 5.97
C ALA A 647 -23.19 -5.71 6.86
N PHE A 648 -22.60 -4.58 7.24
CA PHE A 648 -23.29 -3.56 8.02
C PHE A 648 -24.47 -2.96 7.25
N VAL A 649 -24.26 -2.62 5.97
CA VAL A 649 -25.26 -1.92 5.16
C VAL A 649 -26.50 -2.77 4.96
N SER A 650 -26.33 -4.05 4.60
CA SER A 650 -27.46 -4.98 4.44
C SER A 650 -28.20 -5.18 5.77
N SER A 651 -27.48 -5.32 6.88
CA SER A 651 -28.08 -5.45 8.21
C SER A 651 -28.88 -4.22 8.61
N ARG A 652 -28.33 -3.01 8.41
CA ARG A 652 -28.95 -1.71 8.73
C ARG A 652 -30.21 -1.43 7.91
N LEU A 653 -30.31 -2.04 6.72
CA LEU A 653 -31.47 -1.97 5.82
C LEU A 653 -32.43 -3.16 5.97
N GLY A 654 -32.18 -4.09 6.90
CA GLY A 654 -33.04 -5.27 7.07
C GLY A 654 -33.01 -6.25 5.88
N ILE A 655 -31.96 -6.19 5.06
CA ILE A 655 -31.78 -7.04 3.88
C ILE A 655 -31.19 -8.39 4.32
N THR A 656 -31.84 -9.46 3.91
CA THR A 656 -31.37 -10.84 4.13
C THR A 656 -30.69 -11.38 2.88
N GLY A 657 -29.74 -12.29 3.05
CA GLY A 657 -29.11 -12.97 1.92
C GLY A 657 -30.13 -13.70 1.05
N ILE A 658 -29.95 -13.62 -0.27
CA ILE A 658 -30.64 -14.43 -1.28
C ILE A 658 -29.61 -15.26 -2.05
N PRO A 659 -29.98 -16.42 -2.60
CA PRO A 659 -29.11 -17.17 -3.50
C PRO A 659 -28.65 -16.33 -4.70
N PRO A 660 -27.48 -16.62 -5.29
CA PRO A 660 -27.06 -15.98 -6.53
C PRO A 660 -28.13 -16.14 -7.64
N LEU A 661 -28.37 -15.06 -8.37
CA LEU A 661 -29.43 -14.99 -9.37
C LEU A 661 -29.01 -15.67 -10.67
N THR A 662 -29.95 -16.44 -11.24
CA THR A 662 -29.82 -17.06 -12.57
C THR A 662 -30.35 -16.11 -13.65
N MET A 663 -30.06 -16.42 -14.92
CA MET A 663 -30.63 -15.66 -16.05
C MET A 663 -32.16 -15.73 -16.11
N ALA A 664 -32.75 -16.84 -15.64
CA ALA A 664 -34.19 -17.00 -15.52
C ALA A 664 -34.79 -16.03 -14.49
N ASP A 665 -34.18 -15.92 -13.30
CA ASP A 665 -34.59 -14.96 -12.27
C ASP A 665 -34.52 -13.51 -12.75
N LEU A 666 -33.57 -13.25 -13.66
CA LEU A 666 -33.38 -11.95 -14.30
C LEU A 666 -34.39 -11.65 -15.42
N GLY A 667 -35.29 -12.58 -15.74
CA GLY A 667 -36.26 -12.44 -16.83
C GLY A 667 -35.63 -12.50 -18.21
N VAL A 668 -34.43 -13.08 -18.33
CA VAL A 668 -33.74 -13.29 -19.61
C VAL A 668 -33.98 -14.74 -20.04
N SER A 669 -35.12 -15.00 -20.66
CA SER A 669 -35.47 -16.32 -21.19
C SER A 669 -34.94 -16.52 -22.60
N VAL A 670 -34.32 -17.67 -22.88
CA VAL A 670 -34.04 -18.11 -24.25
C VAL A 670 -35.33 -18.68 -24.83
N LYS A 671 -35.91 -18.02 -25.84
CA LYS A 671 -37.02 -18.62 -26.60
C LYS A 671 -36.42 -19.51 -27.68
N GLU A 672 -36.81 -20.79 -27.71
CA GLU A 672 -36.43 -21.73 -28.77
C GLU A 672 -36.66 -21.09 -30.15
N GLY A 673 -35.64 -21.15 -31.01
CA GLY A 673 -35.69 -20.59 -32.38
C GLY A 673 -35.40 -19.09 -32.50
N THR A 674 -35.15 -18.35 -31.41
CA THR A 674 -34.72 -16.94 -31.47
C THR A 674 -33.21 -16.80 -31.32
N LYS A 675 -32.54 -16.18 -32.30
CA LYS A 675 -31.11 -15.89 -32.21
C LYS A 675 -30.86 -14.79 -31.18
N GLN A 676 -30.22 -15.14 -30.06
CA GLN A 676 -29.89 -14.19 -29.00
C GLN A 676 -28.43 -13.77 -29.07
N PRO A 677 -28.11 -12.53 -28.67
CA PRO A 677 -26.74 -12.08 -28.60
C PRO A 677 -25.96 -12.80 -27.48
N GLY A 678 -24.64 -12.85 -27.61
CA GLY A 678 -23.72 -13.36 -26.60
C GLY A 678 -23.62 -12.48 -25.35
N GLY A 679 -22.92 -12.97 -24.33
CA GLY A 679 -22.50 -12.20 -23.15
C GLY A 679 -21.14 -11.52 -23.36
N LEU A 680 -20.93 -10.38 -22.69
CA LEU A 680 -19.68 -9.63 -22.75
C LEU A 680 -18.96 -9.69 -21.39
N ILE A 681 -17.68 -10.02 -21.40
CA ILE A 681 -16.80 -9.96 -20.23
C ILE A 681 -15.67 -8.98 -20.53
N VAL A 682 -15.44 -8.02 -19.63
CA VAL A 682 -14.40 -6.99 -19.78
C VAL A 682 -13.47 -6.99 -18.58
N ALA A 683 -12.17 -7.13 -18.81
CA ALA A 683 -11.17 -7.17 -17.74
C ALA A 683 -9.93 -6.33 -18.06
N GLY A 684 -9.70 -5.26 -17.29
CA GLY A 684 -8.55 -4.36 -17.45
C GLY A 684 -7.40 -4.57 -16.47
N SER A 685 -7.65 -5.20 -15.31
CA SER A 685 -6.69 -5.23 -14.21
C SER A 685 -5.64 -6.34 -14.32
N TYR A 686 -4.39 -6.00 -13.96
CA TYR A 686 -3.30 -6.96 -13.78
C TYR A 686 -3.10 -7.31 -12.29
N VAL A 687 -3.98 -8.16 -11.75
CA VAL A 687 -3.88 -8.70 -10.38
C VAL A 687 -3.79 -10.22 -10.46
N PRO A 688 -2.94 -10.90 -9.65
CA PRO A 688 -2.77 -12.36 -9.71
C PRO A 688 -4.08 -13.15 -9.72
N LYS A 689 -5.02 -12.80 -8.81
CA LYS A 689 -6.35 -13.44 -8.72
C LYS A 689 -7.17 -13.28 -10.01
N THR A 690 -7.19 -12.07 -10.58
CA THR A 690 -7.85 -11.82 -11.87
C THR A 690 -7.20 -12.64 -12.98
N THR A 691 -5.87 -12.78 -13.00
CA THR A 691 -5.18 -13.66 -13.97
C THR A 691 -5.64 -15.11 -13.86
N ALA A 692 -5.69 -15.64 -12.63
CA ALA A 692 -6.09 -17.01 -12.36
C ALA A 692 -7.55 -17.27 -12.80
N GLN A 693 -8.46 -16.35 -12.47
CA GLN A 693 -9.87 -16.46 -12.86
C GLN A 693 -10.09 -16.35 -14.38
N LEU A 694 -9.35 -15.48 -15.07
CA LEU A 694 -9.39 -15.40 -16.53
C LEU A 694 -8.81 -16.65 -17.20
N LYS A 695 -7.74 -17.23 -16.63
CA LYS A 695 -7.16 -18.49 -17.10
C LYS A 695 -8.19 -19.62 -16.99
N ALA A 696 -8.81 -19.79 -15.82
CA ALA A 696 -9.83 -20.82 -15.61
C ALA A 696 -11.03 -20.66 -16.55
N LEU A 697 -11.49 -19.42 -16.77
CA LEU A 697 -12.56 -19.12 -17.74
C LEU A 697 -12.20 -19.57 -19.16
N ARG A 698 -10.99 -19.24 -19.63
CA ARG A 698 -10.50 -19.59 -20.97
C ARG A 698 -10.35 -21.09 -21.14
N GLU A 699 -9.78 -21.77 -20.15
CA GLU A 699 -9.57 -23.23 -20.19
C GLU A 699 -10.89 -24.00 -20.20
N ARG A 700 -11.90 -23.57 -19.42
CA ARG A 700 -13.17 -24.28 -19.33
C ARG A 700 -14.12 -24.00 -20.51
N ARG A 701 -14.16 -22.75 -20.99
CA ARG A 701 -15.03 -22.39 -22.11
C ARG A 701 -14.44 -22.79 -23.46
N GLY A 702 -13.11 -22.83 -23.60
CA GLY A 702 -12.43 -23.21 -24.84
C GLY A 702 -12.94 -22.42 -26.05
N ASP A 703 -13.25 -23.12 -27.14
CA ASP A 703 -13.73 -22.52 -28.39
C ASP A 703 -15.13 -21.86 -28.29
N ARG A 704 -15.84 -22.04 -27.17
CA ARG A 704 -17.15 -21.41 -26.91
C ARG A 704 -17.04 -19.99 -26.31
N LEU A 705 -15.82 -19.46 -26.20
CA LEU A 705 -15.54 -18.09 -25.75
C LEU A 705 -14.59 -17.43 -26.74
N THR A 706 -15.05 -16.38 -27.42
CA THR A 706 -14.13 -15.55 -28.21
C THR A 706 -13.28 -14.71 -27.26
N VAL A 707 -11.96 -14.74 -27.40
CA VAL A 707 -11.06 -13.89 -26.61
C VAL A 707 -10.46 -12.82 -27.53
N ILE A 708 -10.72 -11.56 -27.21
CA ILE A 708 -10.15 -10.39 -27.88
C ILE A 708 -9.19 -9.72 -26.91
N GLU A 709 -7.90 -9.74 -27.26
CA GLU A 709 -6.85 -9.13 -26.45
C GLU A 709 -6.53 -7.73 -26.97
N LEU A 710 -6.64 -6.73 -26.09
CA LEU A 710 -6.22 -5.35 -26.37
C LEU A 710 -4.73 -5.21 -26.03
N ASP A 711 -3.90 -4.97 -27.04
CA ASP A 711 -2.48 -4.74 -26.82
C ASP A 711 -2.23 -3.42 -26.09
N VAL A 712 -1.74 -3.50 -24.85
CA VAL A 712 -1.45 -2.33 -24.02
C VAL A 712 -0.41 -1.43 -24.66
N ALA A 713 0.56 -1.95 -25.41
CA ALA A 713 1.58 -1.13 -26.07
C ALA A 713 0.94 -0.18 -27.11
N GLY A 714 0.05 -0.69 -27.96
CA GLY A 714 -0.73 0.13 -28.89
C GLY A 714 -1.68 1.13 -28.20
N LEU A 715 -2.22 0.78 -27.02
CA LEU A 715 -3.10 1.69 -26.26
C LEU A 715 -2.36 2.88 -25.63
N ILE A 716 -1.06 2.77 -25.37
CA ILE A 716 -0.27 3.83 -24.72
C ILE A 716 0.57 4.66 -25.70
N GLU A 717 0.81 4.15 -26.90
CA GLU A 717 1.66 4.75 -27.95
C GLU A 717 1.16 6.13 -28.39
N SER A 718 -0.09 6.22 -28.84
CA SER A 718 -0.72 7.48 -29.25
C SER A 718 -2.24 7.40 -29.15
N ALA A 719 -2.91 8.55 -29.13
CA ALA A 719 -4.38 8.59 -29.10
C ALA A 719 -5.01 7.94 -30.36
N GLU A 720 -4.38 8.09 -31.52
CA GLU A 720 -4.84 7.50 -32.78
C GLU A 720 -4.64 5.98 -32.82
N ALA A 721 -3.50 5.49 -32.34
CA ALA A 721 -3.24 4.05 -32.22
C ALA A 721 -4.24 3.38 -31.27
N ALA A 722 -4.48 4.01 -30.10
CA ALA A 722 -5.47 3.53 -29.14
C ALA A 722 -6.88 3.48 -29.75
N GLU A 723 -7.30 4.53 -30.45
CA GLU A 723 -8.61 4.60 -31.11
C GLU A 723 -8.79 3.51 -32.17
N ASN A 724 -7.74 3.21 -32.95
CA ASN A 724 -7.76 2.15 -33.95
C ASN A 724 -7.89 0.77 -33.30
N VAL A 725 -7.06 0.46 -32.28
CA VAL A 725 -7.13 -0.80 -31.52
C VAL A 725 -8.53 -1.00 -30.93
N VAL A 726 -9.07 0.05 -30.30
CA VAL A 726 -10.40 0.01 -29.68
C VAL A 726 -11.51 -0.16 -30.72
N THR A 727 -11.43 0.54 -31.86
CA THR A 727 -12.47 0.47 -32.90
C THR A 727 -12.50 -0.90 -33.57
N THR A 728 -11.34 -1.47 -33.89
CA THR A 728 -11.24 -2.83 -34.43
C THR A 728 -11.80 -3.87 -33.44
N ALA A 729 -11.37 -3.81 -32.18
CA ALA A 729 -11.84 -4.73 -31.16
C ALA A 729 -13.35 -4.60 -30.89
N ALA A 730 -13.90 -3.38 -30.89
CA ALA A 730 -15.34 -3.16 -30.72
C ALA A 730 -16.15 -3.74 -31.89
N ALA A 731 -15.68 -3.58 -33.14
CA ALA A 731 -16.36 -4.13 -34.32
C ALA A 731 -16.35 -5.66 -34.32
N GLU A 732 -15.22 -6.28 -33.98
CA GLU A 732 -15.12 -7.73 -33.82
C GLU A 732 -16.02 -8.23 -32.68
N THR A 733 -16.00 -7.56 -31.54
CA THR A 733 -16.86 -7.87 -30.39
C THR A 733 -18.33 -7.81 -30.78
N ALA A 734 -18.77 -6.74 -31.45
CA ALA A 734 -20.16 -6.58 -31.88
C ALA A 734 -20.60 -7.70 -32.84
N SER A 735 -19.76 -8.04 -33.82
CA SER A 735 -20.01 -9.15 -34.76
C SER A 735 -20.20 -10.49 -34.04
N LYS A 736 -19.32 -10.79 -33.09
CA LYS A 736 -19.35 -12.03 -32.31
C LYS A 736 -20.52 -12.12 -31.33
N LEU A 737 -20.83 -11.01 -30.65
CA LEU A 737 -22.03 -10.91 -29.83
C LEU A 737 -23.29 -11.14 -30.68
N ALA A 738 -23.40 -10.55 -31.88
CA ALA A 738 -24.54 -10.76 -32.77
C ALA A 738 -24.64 -12.20 -33.31
N ALA A 739 -23.52 -12.94 -33.35
CA ALA A 739 -23.50 -14.35 -33.68
C ALA A 739 -24.00 -15.25 -32.54
N GLY A 740 -24.11 -14.73 -31.31
CA GLY A 740 -24.49 -15.47 -30.11
C GLY A 740 -23.30 -16.00 -29.30
N GLU A 741 -22.07 -15.66 -29.70
CA GLU A 741 -20.83 -16.08 -29.01
C GLU A 741 -20.58 -15.19 -27.78
N ASP A 742 -20.26 -15.79 -26.63
CA ASP A 742 -19.79 -15.01 -25.48
C ASP A 742 -18.36 -14.49 -25.77
N VAL A 743 -18.09 -13.24 -25.44
CA VAL A 743 -16.83 -12.55 -25.76
C VAL A 743 -16.14 -12.08 -24.49
N LEU A 744 -14.86 -12.44 -24.33
CA LEU A 744 -13.95 -11.88 -23.34
C LEU A 744 -13.05 -10.84 -24.01
N VAL A 745 -13.19 -9.59 -23.61
CA VAL A 745 -12.25 -8.51 -23.93
C VAL A 745 -11.33 -8.30 -22.74
N MET A 746 -10.03 -8.50 -22.95
CA MET A 746 -9.02 -8.33 -21.90
C MET A 746 -7.79 -7.59 -22.41
N THR A 747 -7.06 -6.93 -21.52
CA THR A 747 -5.79 -6.30 -21.86
C THR A 747 -4.66 -7.32 -21.90
N SER A 748 -3.65 -7.06 -22.73
CA SER A 748 -2.48 -7.92 -22.86
C SER A 748 -1.78 -8.11 -21.51
N ARG A 749 -1.34 -9.33 -21.23
CA ARG A 749 -0.77 -9.72 -19.92
C ARG A 749 0.71 -9.40 -19.78
N LYS A 750 1.28 -8.65 -20.72
CA LYS A 750 2.63 -8.08 -20.59
C LYS A 750 2.53 -6.87 -19.68
N LEU A 751 3.06 -6.99 -18.46
CA LEU A 751 3.01 -5.91 -17.48
C LEU A 751 3.87 -4.73 -17.96
N ILE A 752 3.23 -3.66 -18.44
CA ILE A 752 3.89 -2.39 -18.75
C ILE A 752 3.76 -1.51 -17.51
N LYS A 753 4.84 -1.42 -16.73
CA LYS A 753 4.94 -0.51 -15.57
C LYS A 753 5.58 0.80 -16.01
N GLY A 754 5.07 1.90 -15.48
CA GLY A 754 5.75 3.19 -15.57
C GLY A 754 6.93 3.25 -14.60
N ASP A 755 7.82 4.23 -14.79
CA ASP A 755 9.04 4.38 -14.00
C ASP A 755 8.78 4.79 -12.54
N ASP A 756 7.56 5.26 -12.24
CA ASP A 756 7.08 5.59 -10.91
C ASP A 756 5.57 5.25 -10.73
N ALA A 757 5.05 5.48 -9.52
CA ALA A 757 3.65 5.24 -9.16
C ALA A 757 2.67 6.11 -9.97
N LEU A 758 3.08 7.33 -10.32
CA LEU A 758 2.25 8.31 -11.02
C LEU A 758 2.10 7.94 -12.51
N THR A 759 3.17 7.46 -13.13
CA THR A 759 3.24 6.95 -14.49
C THR A 759 2.48 5.63 -14.62
N SER A 760 2.56 4.76 -13.61
CA SER A 760 1.75 3.53 -13.55
C SER A 760 0.25 3.83 -13.41
N LEU A 761 -0.12 4.85 -12.64
CA LEU A 761 -1.51 5.34 -12.55
C LEU A 761 -1.99 5.90 -13.90
N GLN A 762 -1.15 6.67 -14.60
CA GLN A 762 -1.48 7.21 -15.93
C GLN A 762 -1.68 6.10 -16.97
N ILE A 763 -0.86 5.04 -16.96
CA ILE A 763 -1.06 3.87 -17.82
C ILE A 763 -2.38 3.18 -17.48
N GLY A 764 -2.66 2.95 -16.19
CA GLY A 764 -3.94 2.39 -15.74
C GLY A 764 -5.15 3.21 -16.19
N SER A 765 -5.05 4.54 -16.14
CA SER A 765 -6.09 5.47 -16.61
C SER A 765 -6.30 5.40 -18.13
N LYS A 766 -5.21 5.31 -18.92
CA LYS A 766 -5.30 5.12 -20.38
C LYS A 766 -5.98 3.80 -20.74
N VAL A 767 -5.63 2.72 -20.04
CA VAL A 767 -6.24 1.40 -20.23
C VAL A 767 -7.72 1.40 -19.84
N ALA A 768 -8.08 1.98 -18.70
CA ALA A 768 -9.49 2.11 -18.29
C ALA A 768 -10.30 2.91 -19.32
N ARG A 769 -9.75 4.02 -19.83
CA ARG A 769 -10.37 4.82 -20.90
C ARG A 769 -10.60 4.02 -22.18
N ALA A 770 -9.62 3.23 -22.61
CA ALA A 770 -9.76 2.39 -23.81
C ALA A 770 -10.89 1.35 -23.66
N LEU A 771 -11.01 0.73 -22.48
CA LEU A 771 -12.10 -0.22 -22.18
C LEU A 771 -13.47 0.48 -22.15
N VAL A 772 -13.55 1.69 -21.62
CA VAL A 772 -14.76 2.52 -21.68
C VAL A 772 -15.15 2.80 -23.12
N GLN A 773 -14.22 3.30 -23.93
CA GLN A 773 -14.46 3.61 -25.34
C GLN A 773 -14.91 2.37 -26.13
N LEU A 774 -14.35 1.20 -25.82
CA LEU A 774 -14.78 -0.06 -26.41
C LEU A 774 -16.25 -0.36 -26.07
N VAL A 775 -16.63 -0.26 -24.79
CA VAL A 775 -18.03 -0.47 -24.36
C VAL A 775 -18.97 0.57 -25.00
N GLU A 776 -18.53 1.81 -25.17
CA GLU A 776 -19.33 2.85 -25.83
C GLU A 776 -19.54 2.59 -27.33
N LYS A 777 -18.58 1.97 -28.01
CA LYS A 777 -18.62 1.67 -29.45
C LYS A 777 -19.38 0.40 -29.79
N ILE A 778 -19.52 -0.54 -28.85
CA ILE A 778 -20.32 -1.75 -29.07
C ILE A 778 -21.80 -1.35 -29.17
N ASP A 779 -22.38 -1.51 -30.36
CA ASP A 779 -23.77 -1.17 -30.68
C ASP A 779 -24.74 -2.35 -30.47
N VAL A 780 -24.23 -3.58 -30.47
CA VAL A 780 -24.99 -4.79 -30.14
C VAL A 780 -25.20 -4.87 -28.63
N ARG A 781 -26.46 -4.95 -28.20
CA ARG A 781 -26.80 -5.17 -26.78
C ARG A 781 -26.39 -6.60 -26.36
N PRO A 782 -25.42 -6.76 -25.44
CA PRO A 782 -25.06 -8.09 -24.96
C PRO A 782 -26.17 -8.64 -24.04
N ARG A 783 -26.22 -9.96 -23.91
CA ARG A 783 -27.17 -10.67 -23.03
C ARG A 783 -26.92 -10.37 -21.55
N TYR A 784 -25.65 -10.24 -21.18
CA TYR A 784 -25.17 -9.76 -19.89
C TYR A 784 -23.81 -9.09 -20.09
N LEU A 785 -23.39 -8.26 -19.14
CA LEU A 785 -22.06 -7.66 -19.13
C LEU A 785 -21.40 -7.91 -17.77
N ILE A 786 -20.19 -8.50 -17.77
CA ILE A 786 -19.36 -8.67 -16.57
C ILE A 786 -18.15 -7.76 -16.69
N ALA A 787 -18.00 -6.80 -15.78
CA ALA A 787 -16.77 -6.03 -15.65
C ALA A 787 -15.98 -6.54 -14.46
N LYS A 788 -14.67 -6.74 -14.63
CA LYS A 788 -13.81 -7.27 -13.57
C LYS A 788 -12.73 -6.29 -13.14
N GLY A 789 -12.68 -6.06 -11.82
CA GLY A 789 -11.80 -5.10 -11.15
C GLY A 789 -12.56 -3.84 -10.73
N GLY A 790 -12.16 -3.20 -9.63
CA GLY A 790 -12.85 -2.02 -9.07
C GLY A 790 -12.97 -0.89 -10.10
N ILE A 791 -11.84 -0.30 -10.50
CA ILE A 791 -11.81 0.80 -11.48
C ILE A 791 -12.50 0.43 -12.80
N THR A 792 -12.20 -0.75 -13.37
CA THR A 792 -12.81 -1.20 -14.62
C THR A 792 -14.34 -1.31 -14.52
N SER A 793 -14.85 -1.77 -13.38
CA SER A 793 -16.30 -1.85 -13.16
C SER A 793 -16.91 -0.47 -13.00
N SER A 794 -16.30 0.41 -12.20
CA SER A 794 -16.78 1.78 -12.01
C SER A 794 -16.92 2.51 -13.35
N ASP A 795 -15.84 2.51 -14.13
CA ASP A 795 -15.77 3.23 -15.40
C ASP A 795 -16.69 2.61 -16.46
N ALA A 796 -16.80 1.27 -16.51
CA ALA A 796 -17.74 0.60 -17.41
C ALA A 796 -19.20 0.96 -17.08
N ALA A 797 -19.59 1.03 -15.81
CA ALA A 797 -20.94 1.39 -15.41
C ALA A 797 -21.25 2.88 -15.66
N THR A 798 -20.38 3.75 -15.18
CA THR A 798 -20.59 5.21 -15.14
C THR A 798 -20.35 5.89 -16.48
N LYS A 799 -19.28 5.51 -17.20
CA LYS A 799 -18.86 6.15 -18.45
C LYS A 799 -19.26 5.31 -19.66
N GLY A 800 -19.02 4.00 -19.63
CA GLY A 800 -19.32 3.09 -20.74
C GLY A 800 -20.82 2.91 -20.97
N LEU A 801 -21.53 2.48 -19.93
CA LEU A 801 -22.97 2.25 -19.95
C LEU A 801 -23.77 3.51 -19.64
N ARG A 802 -23.15 4.55 -19.08
CA ARG A 802 -23.79 5.84 -18.73
C ARG A 802 -24.97 5.68 -17.77
N MET A 803 -24.86 4.72 -16.85
CA MET A 803 -25.83 4.52 -15.79
C MET A 803 -25.76 5.72 -14.85
N LYS A 804 -26.87 6.43 -14.63
CA LYS A 804 -26.98 7.46 -13.57
C LYS A 804 -27.60 6.87 -12.30
N ARG A 805 -28.66 6.07 -12.47
CA ARG A 805 -29.30 5.25 -11.43
C ARG A 805 -29.40 3.80 -11.90
N ALA A 806 -28.90 2.86 -11.11
CA ALA A 806 -29.08 1.43 -11.35
C ALA A 806 -29.67 0.75 -10.11
N ARG A 807 -30.44 -0.31 -10.31
CA ARG A 807 -30.98 -1.14 -9.23
C ARG A 807 -30.03 -2.28 -8.95
N ILE A 808 -29.64 -2.48 -7.70
CA ILE A 808 -28.94 -3.67 -7.23
C ILE A 808 -29.97 -4.80 -7.17
N LEU A 809 -29.81 -5.85 -7.98
CA LEU A 809 -30.76 -6.97 -8.04
C LEU A 809 -30.42 -8.07 -7.04
N GLY A 810 -29.15 -8.19 -6.67
CA GLY A 810 -28.61 -9.27 -5.86
C GLY A 810 -27.19 -9.58 -6.29
N GLN A 811 -26.85 -10.86 -6.35
CA GLN A 811 -25.50 -11.32 -6.62
C GLN A 811 -25.47 -12.32 -7.78
N ALA A 812 -24.42 -12.29 -8.60
CA ALA A 812 -24.17 -13.32 -9.62
C ALA A 812 -23.40 -14.53 -9.05
N ALA A 813 -22.64 -14.30 -7.98
CA ALA A 813 -21.98 -15.29 -7.14
C ALA A 813 -21.79 -14.68 -5.74
N PRO A 814 -21.52 -15.47 -4.68
CA PRO A 814 -21.28 -14.93 -3.35
C PRO A 814 -20.25 -13.79 -3.35
N GLY A 815 -20.66 -12.59 -2.94
CA GLY A 815 -19.83 -11.39 -2.92
C GLY A 815 -19.55 -10.74 -4.29
N VAL A 816 -20.33 -11.08 -5.33
CA VAL A 816 -20.24 -10.52 -6.68
C VAL A 816 -21.57 -9.84 -7.05
N PRO A 817 -21.69 -8.51 -6.85
CA PRO A 817 -22.96 -7.80 -7.03
C PRO A 817 -23.40 -7.68 -8.49
N LEU A 818 -24.71 -7.56 -8.66
CA LEU A 818 -25.40 -7.49 -9.94
C LEU A 818 -26.34 -6.28 -9.98
N TRP A 819 -26.17 -5.43 -10.99
CA TRP A 819 -26.99 -4.24 -11.20
C TRP A 819 -27.81 -4.33 -12.49
N ARG A 820 -28.85 -3.49 -12.56
CA ARG A 820 -29.61 -3.25 -13.79
C ARG A 820 -30.03 -1.79 -13.85
N CYS A 821 -29.65 -1.11 -14.93
CA CYS A 821 -30.13 0.24 -15.22
C CYS A 821 -31.22 0.18 -16.29
N ASN A 822 -32.39 0.74 -15.98
CA ASN A 822 -33.51 0.83 -16.91
C ASN A 822 -33.76 2.27 -17.39
N GLU A 823 -32.83 3.19 -17.17
CA GLU A 823 -32.96 4.57 -17.65
C GLU A 823 -32.73 4.65 -19.16
N GLU A 824 -33.43 5.56 -19.83
CA GLU A 824 -33.30 5.76 -21.28
C GLU A 824 -31.93 6.30 -21.69
N THR A 825 -31.26 7.02 -20.78
CA THR A 825 -29.92 7.56 -20.98
C THR A 825 -28.83 6.50 -20.92
N SER A 826 -29.13 5.30 -20.39
CA SER A 826 -28.16 4.20 -20.29
C SER A 826 -28.02 3.48 -21.62
N ARG A 827 -26.78 3.27 -22.06
CA ARG A 827 -26.49 2.30 -23.12
C ARG A 827 -26.89 0.90 -22.66
N HIS A 828 -27.33 0.09 -23.62
CA HIS A 828 -27.76 -1.29 -23.38
C HIS A 828 -28.79 -1.43 -22.24
N ARG A 829 -29.74 -0.48 -22.18
CA ARG A 829 -30.83 -0.42 -21.19
C ARG A 829 -31.35 -1.80 -20.80
N GLY A 830 -31.36 -2.09 -19.50
CA GLY A 830 -31.87 -3.33 -18.91
C GLY A 830 -30.92 -4.52 -19.00
N VAL A 831 -29.69 -4.37 -19.50
CA VAL A 831 -28.68 -5.43 -19.45
C VAL A 831 -28.32 -5.77 -17.99
N PRO A 832 -28.28 -7.05 -17.61
CA PRO A 832 -27.68 -7.47 -16.35
C PRO A 832 -26.19 -7.11 -16.34
N TYR A 833 -25.79 -6.31 -15.36
CA TYR A 833 -24.41 -5.82 -15.23
C TYR A 833 -23.77 -6.34 -13.95
N VAL A 834 -22.80 -7.24 -14.09
CA VAL A 834 -22.07 -7.83 -12.97
C VAL A 834 -20.84 -6.98 -12.67
N VAL A 835 -20.77 -6.47 -11.44
CA VAL A 835 -19.59 -5.82 -10.89
C VAL A 835 -18.77 -6.91 -10.22
N PHE A 836 -17.68 -7.35 -10.85
CA PHE A 836 -16.86 -8.45 -10.34
C PHE A 836 -15.64 -7.92 -9.57
N PRO A 837 -15.58 -8.05 -8.23
CA PRO A 837 -14.47 -7.54 -7.45
C PRO A 837 -13.13 -8.20 -7.79
N GLY A 838 -12.03 -7.49 -7.56
CA GLY A 838 -10.68 -8.00 -7.88
C GLY A 838 -10.20 -9.13 -6.96
N ASN A 839 -10.72 -9.20 -5.73
CA ASN A 839 -10.20 -10.04 -4.64
C ASN A 839 -11.27 -10.96 -4.01
N VAL A 840 -12.38 -11.22 -4.71
CA VAL A 840 -13.49 -12.07 -4.23
C VAL A 840 -13.67 -13.26 -5.18
N GLY A 841 -14.09 -14.39 -4.61
CA GLY A 841 -14.32 -15.65 -5.31
C GLY A 841 -13.09 -16.55 -5.36
N SER A 842 -13.32 -17.83 -5.67
CA SER A 842 -12.29 -18.82 -6.02
C SER A 842 -11.74 -18.54 -7.42
N ASP A 843 -10.73 -19.30 -7.84
CA ASP A 843 -10.21 -19.21 -9.21
C ASP A 843 -11.25 -19.65 -10.26
N SER A 844 -12.27 -20.43 -9.87
CA SER A 844 -13.32 -20.90 -10.76
C SER A 844 -14.51 -19.96 -10.89
N THR A 845 -14.74 -19.06 -9.92
CA THR A 845 -16.01 -18.33 -9.78
C THR A 845 -16.42 -17.56 -11.04
N LEU A 846 -15.49 -16.93 -11.75
CA LEU A 846 -15.81 -16.23 -13.00
C LEU A 846 -16.28 -17.20 -14.10
N ALA A 847 -15.63 -18.35 -14.21
CA ALA A 847 -16.02 -19.39 -15.15
C ALA A 847 -17.39 -19.97 -14.81
N ASP A 848 -17.65 -20.21 -13.52
CA ASP A 848 -18.93 -20.74 -13.02
C ASP A 848 -20.09 -19.80 -13.39
N VAL A 849 -19.94 -18.49 -13.17
CA VAL A 849 -20.94 -17.48 -13.56
C VAL A 849 -21.17 -17.49 -15.07
N VAL A 850 -20.09 -17.39 -15.86
CA VAL A 850 -20.17 -17.31 -17.34
C VAL A 850 -20.77 -18.58 -17.95
N GLU A 851 -20.45 -19.77 -17.42
CA GLU A 851 -21.06 -21.02 -17.87
C GLU A 851 -22.54 -21.10 -17.51
N SER A 852 -22.92 -20.77 -16.28
CA SER A 852 -24.31 -20.82 -15.84
C SER A 852 -25.21 -19.83 -16.62
N TRP A 853 -24.65 -18.74 -17.16
CA TRP A 853 -25.36 -17.73 -17.93
C TRP A 853 -25.21 -17.88 -19.45
N SER A 854 -24.53 -18.93 -19.90
CA SER A 854 -24.35 -19.26 -21.32
C SER A 854 -25.65 -19.70 -21.99
N ILE A 855 -25.78 -19.51 -23.30
CA ILE A 855 -26.99 -19.91 -24.04
C ILE A 855 -27.29 -21.39 -23.86
N GLU A 856 -26.26 -22.24 -23.84
CA GLU A 856 -26.37 -23.71 -23.73
C GLU A 856 -27.02 -24.18 -22.42
N ASN A 857 -26.92 -23.39 -21.35
CA ASN A 857 -27.47 -23.72 -20.04
C ASN A 857 -28.75 -22.94 -19.70
N VAL A 858 -29.14 -21.97 -20.55
CA VAL A 858 -30.35 -21.13 -20.37
C VAL A 858 -31.45 -21.49 -21.38
N ALA A 859 -31.09 -22.14 -22.49
CA ALA A 859 -32.01 -22.83 -23.41
C ALA A 859 -32.45 -24.16 -22.80
#